data_AF-A0A812MHX9-F1
#
_entry.id   AF-A0A812MHX9-F1
#
_cell.length_a   1.000
_cell.length_b   1.000
_cell.length_c   1.000
_cell.angle_alpha   90.00
_cell.angle_beta   90.00
_cell.angle_gamma   90.00
#
_symmetry.space_group_name_H-M   'P 1'
#
loop_
_entity.id
_entity.type
_entity.pdbx_description
1 polymer ?
#
loop_
_entity_poly.entity_id
_entity_poly.type
_entity_poly.pdbx_seq_one_letter_code
_entity_poly.pdbx_strand_id
1 'polypeptide(L)'
;MQPRAAGGGNAKGPVKTRCEPRPRDKNIDELIRTLPRSPKDFTRFIVNLGKRRLWQHVAAVLSEMRRASSLRLDAIAVGAAVKACAGASAWSASLQLVCSAEQAAVRADTFTLNLVLSSTDLPRKWRLALGILQRQRRFLQPDIISYGSGSASCSRASHWSEVCRLYGQLSIFGLEKDTTMLSTALTTFEKASQWERSLCTFRRVRQEHQLRLDRHTFNAAASSCAAGLKPELAMLTMQDMKGLTIQPDVVTFGAMVTATEKSQLWQRATDLLQLSISQGMPLDVVLASSTISACEKVQVDVIVGGLLHDTVEDNPTIHFEDLEEIFGPDVRRIVEGETKASKRTALGGRGNWSRRYTSLFSIFFGKKTPSSTSDDVSKAREQAENLRDMFLAMADDYRVILVKLADRLHNMRTLQFMPERKRKTIAAETLVVFAQLAHRLGVWLFKTELEDLSFKYLYPTEFHRLNNLLSMRRAQYTSTLAAATHDFSEILRQDETLTRHNIKLEITGREKGMYSLWEKMRRKTKYQNNIDNIDDIIALRVVLDIDRFEGEGDEEFAERGAGFCYHALTLAKKLPNWTGGDSLKNYIAFPKPNGYQSLHATFVHDDAPVPLEIQIRTRQMHEVAEYGMAAHWTYKDELRGDGESKMLSRRVAWLESLADKDGELRTDAQQFVEEVLRDELGRRCFIFLRDGTILNLSRGCTALDAAFKIHSEVGLHMVHAVINDKKVPPFYQLQNGDRVNIVTSDEAVPQREWLAYAFLRSTRNKLTAYFRRTKKDKERAVDFAAALATAATAAAAIPLVH
;
A
#
# COMPACT_ATOMS: atom_id res chain seq x y z
N MET A 1 32.01 12.17 -7.56
CA MET A 1 31.80 13.30 -8.49
C MET A 1 31.60 12.76 -9.90
N GLN A 2 30.35 12.74 -10.37
CA GLN A 2 29.86 12.64 -11.75
C GLN A 2 28.40 12.12 -11.67
N PRO A 3 27.38 12.89 -12.07
CA PRO A 3 26.01 12.40 -12.08
C PRO A 3 25.72 11.65 -13.38
N ARG A 4 25.20 10.43 -13.25
CA ARG A 4 24.68 9.60 -14.34
C ARG A 4 23.27 10.05 -14.72
N ALA A 5 23.06 10.11 -16.03
CA ALA A 5 21.84 10.54 -16.69
C ALA A 5 20.70 9.51 -16.58
N ALA A 6 19.49 10.02 -16.33
CA ALA A 6 18.23 9.29 -16.44
C ALA A 6 17.71 9.33 -17.88
N GLY A 7 17.37 8.16 -18.44
CA GLY A 7 16.37 8.00 -19.52
C GLY A 7 15.07 7.49 -18.89
N GLY A 8 13.90 7.54 -19.52
CA GLY A 8 13.50 8.07 -20.82
C GLY A 8 11.96 8.03 -20.86
N GLY A 9 11.33 9.18 -21.11
CA GLY A 9 9.89 9.28 -21.34
C GLY A 9 9.62 9.50 -22.83
N ASN A 10 8.77 8.65 -23.40
CA ASN A 10 8.36 8.65 -24.80
C ASN A 10 7.67 9.98 -25.20
N ALA A 11 8.46 10.98 -25.55
CA ALA A 11 8.00 12.06 -26.39
C ALA A 11 7.81 11.48 -27.80
N LYS A 12 6.60 11.56 -28.34
CA LYS A 12 6.38 11.50 -29.79
C LYS A 12 7.35 12.51 -30.41
N GLY A 13 8.46 11.99 -30.94
CA GLY A 13 9.48 12.82 -31.56
C GLY A 13 8.84 13.69 -32.64
N PRO A 14 9.37 14.90 -32.90
CA PRO A 14 9.02 15.58 -34.13
C PRO A 14 9.33 14.59 -35.25
N VAL A 15 8.35 14.34 -36.12
CA VAL A 15 8.53 13.58 -37.36
C VAL A 15 9.88 13.99 -37.92
N LYS A 16 10.83 13.05 -37.96
CA LYS A 16 12.12 13.24 -38.63
C LYS A 16 11.79 13.58 -40.08
N THR A 17 11.67 14.87 -40.39
CA THR A 17 11.90 15.35 -41.73
C THR A 17 13.36 15.06 -42.00
N ARG A 18 13.59 13.91 -42.66
CA ARG A 18 14.82 13.55 -43.31
C ARG A 18 15.41 14.83 -43.91
N CYS A 19 16.56 15.26 -43.40
CA CYS A 19 17.39 16.22 -44.09
C CYS A 19 17.87 15.53 -45.37
N GLU A 20 17.05 15.59 -46.41
CA GLU A 20 17.48 15.30 -47.77
C GLU A 20 18.50 16.37 -48.20
N PRO A 21 19.50 15.98 -49.00
CA PRO A 21 20.62 16.86 -49.33
C PRO A 21 20.11 18.08 -50.10
N ARG A 22 20.71 19.24 -49.82
CA ARG A 22 20.47 20.51 -50.53
C ARG A 22 20.43 20.24 -52.05
N PRO A 23 19.30 20.46 -52.75
CA PRO A 23 19.32 20.43 -54.20
C PRO A 23 20.14 21.64 -54.64
N ARG A 24 21.22 21.38 -55.37
CA ARG A 24 22.09 22.40 -55.97
C ARG A 24 21.23 23.43 -56.73
N ASP A 25 21.60 24.70 -56.61
CA ASP A 25 20.99 25.90 -57.20
C ASP A 25 20.80 25.89 -58.73
N LYS A 26 21.09 24.79 -59.43
CA LYS A 26 21.11 24.68 -60.90
C LYS A 26 19.73 24.67 -61.59
N ASN A 27 18.65 24.32 -60.89
CA ASN A 27 17.30 24.31 -61.48
C ASN A 27 16.59 25.67 -61.44
N ILE A 28 17.05 26.62 -60.61
CA ILE A 28 16.35 27.91 -60.43
C ILE A 28 16.61 28.83 -61.64
N ASP A 29 17.85 28.87 -62.13
CA ASP A 29 18.24 29.69 -63.29
C ASP A 29 17.59 29.21 -64.60
N GLU A 30 17.39 27.90 -64.77
CA GLU A 30 16.70 27.33 -65.93
C GLU A 30 15.20 27.61 -65.88
N LEU A 31 14.59 27.56 -64.68
CA LEU A 31 13.19 27.91 -64.46
C LEU A 31 12.93 29.40 -64.75
N ILE A 32 13.87 30.28 -64.36
CA ILE A 32 13.84 31.73 -64.61
C ILE A 32 13.90 32.03 -66.13
N ARG A 33 14.63 31.23 -66.93
CA ARG A 33 14.69 31.40 -68.39
C ARG A 33 13.39 31.03 -69.11
N THR A 34 12.54 30.21 -68.50
CA THR A 34 11.25 29.75 -69.07
C THR A 34 10.04 30.58 -68.65
N LEU A 35 10.26 31.76 -68.04
CA LEU A 35 9.18 32.57 -67.47
C LEU A 35 8.17 33.04 -68.53
N PRO A 36 6.85 32.84 -68.32
CA PRO A 36 5.81 33.32 -69.22
C PRO A 36 5.77 34.86 -69.27
N ARG A 37 5.59 35.44 -70.46
CA ARG A 37 5.51 36.90 -70.66
C ARG A 37 4.12 37.50 -70.36
N SER A 38 3.11 36.67 -70.04
CA SER A 38 1.73 37.12 -69.75
C SER A 38 1.41 37.04 -68.26
N PRO A 39 0.72 38.03 -67.66
CA PRO A 39 0.34 38.03 -66.24
C PRO A 39 -0.52 36.81 -65.82
N LYS A 40 -1.38 36.32 -66.73
CA LYS A 40 -2.30 35.19 -66.46
C LYS A 40 -1.59 33.83 -66.49
N ASP A 41 -0.64 33.63 -67.40
CA ASP A 41 0.14 32.40 -67.46
C ASP A 41 1.15 32.33 -66.31
N PHE A 42 1.67 33.49 -65.88
CA PHE A 42 2.53 33.61 -64.71
C PHE A 42 1.79 33.28 -63.40
N THR A 43 0.56 33.76 -63.24
CA THR A 43 -0.29 33.38 -62.09
C THR A 43 -0.57 31.88 -62.07
N ARG A 44 -0.85 31.27 -63.24
CA ARG A 44 -1.00 29.81 -63.38
C ARG A 44 0.29 29.06 -63.01
N PHE A 45 1.45 29.60 -63.37
CA PHE A 45 2.75 29.02 -63.04
C PHE A 45 3.03 29.02 -61.53
N ILE A 46 2.78 30.14 -60.84
CA ILE A 46 2.90 30.24 -59.37
C ILE A 46 1.93 29.29 -58.67
N VAL A 47 0.68 29.19 -59.14
CA VAL A 47 -0.31 28.27 -58.58
C VAL A 47 0.14 26.82 -58.74
N ASN A 48 0.74 26.45 -59.87
CA ASN A 48 1.25 25.10 -60.13
C ASN A 48 2.46 24.77 -59.23
N LEU A 49 3.38 25.72 -59.05
CA LEU A 49 4.50 25.59 -58.09
C LEU A 49 4.01 25.49 -56.65
N GLY A 50 2.95 26.23 -56.30
CA GLY A 50 2.30 26.16 -54.99
C GLY A 50 1.66 24.80 -54.72
N LYS A 51 1.01 24.19 -55.72
CA LYS A 51 0.50 22.80 -55.62
C LYS A 51 1.62 21.79 -55.38
N ARG A 52 2.83 22.05 -55.88
CA ARG A 52 4.03 21.21 -55.69
C ARG A 52 4.80 21.50 -54.39
N ARG A 53 4.33 22.42 -53.53
CA ARG A 53 4.97 22.83 -52.24
C ARG A 53 6.41 23.36 -52.37
N LEU A 54 6.81 23.83 -53.56
CA LEU A 54 8.17 24.32 -53.83
C LEU A 54 8.31 25.83 -53.51
N TRP A 55 8.21 26.21 -52.24
CA TRP A 55 8.17 27.62 -51.81
C TRP A 55 9.42 28.44 -52.16
N GLN A 56 10.60 27.82 -52.20
CA GLN A 56 11.86 28.49 -52.57
C GLN A 56 11.88 28.95 -54.03
N HIS A 57 11.34 28.12 -54.93
CA HIS A 57 11.23 28.45 -56.35
C HIS A 57 10.19 29.57 -56.57
N VAL A 58 9.11 29.58 -55.80
CA VAL A 58 8.12 30.66 -55.80
C VAL A 58 8.75 31.98 -55.32
N ALA A 59 9.57 31.96 -54.28
CA ALA A 59 10.27 33.15 -53.79
C ALA A 59 11.30 33.69 -54.79
N ALA A 60 12.05 32.82 -55.46
CA ALA A 60 13.01 33.19 -56.50
C ALA A 60 12.31 33.84 -57.72
N VAL A 61 11.23 33.21 -58.22
CA VAL A 61 10.42 33.72 -59.34
C VAL A 61 9.81 35.09 -59.03
N LEU A 62 9.38 35.33 -57.78
CA LEU A 62 8.85 36.64 -57.36
C LEU A 62 9.94 37.71 -57.20
N SER A 63 11.16 37.33 -56.81
CA SER A 63 12.29 38.26 -56.71
C SER A 63 12.77 38.73 -58.09
N GLU A 64 12.71 37.86 -59.10
CA GLU A 64 13.10 38.18 -60.47
C GLU A 64 12.06 39.07 -61.16
N MET A 65 10.77 38.86 -60.87
CA MET A 65 9.70 39.77 -61.31
C MET A 65 9.85 41.19 -60.74
N ARG A 66 10.45 41.38 -59.55
CA ARG A 66 10.77 42.73 -59.05
C ARG A 66 11.88 43.40 -59.85
N ARG A 67 12.85 42.63 -60.36
CA ARG A 67 13.93 43.13 -61.22
C ARG A 67 13.43 43.48 -62.62
N ALA A 68 12.49 42.69 -63.15
CA ALA A 68 11.80 42.96 -64.40
C ALA A 68 10.63 43.94 -64.17
N SER A 69 10.91 45.24 -64.23
CA SER A 69 9.97 46.35 -63.98
C SER A 69 8.70 46.43 -64.85
N SER A 70 8.42 45.45 -65.71
CA SER A 70 7.35 45.47 -66.71
C SER A 70 6.06 44.72 -66.32
N LEU A 71 5.99 44.04 -65.16
CA LEU A 71 4.84 43.21 -64.78
C LEU A 71 4.26 43.65 -63.41
N ARG A 72 2.95 43.95 -63.38
CA ARG A 72 2.23 44.29 -62.14
C ARG A 72 1.87 43.00 -61.39
N LEU A 73 2.07 43.02 -60.06
CA LEU A 73 1.62 41.95 -59.16
C LEU A 73 0.09 41.97 -59.05
N ASP A 74 -0.54 40.82 -59.27
CA ASP A 74 -1.95 40.63 -58.97
C ASP A 74 -2.14 40.05 -57.57
N ALA A 75 -3.19 40.48 -56.85
CA ALA A 75 -3.51 39.99 -55.50
C ALA A 75 -3.66 38.45 -55.43
N ILE A 76 -4.17 37.83 -56.50
CA ILE A 76 -4.34 36.37 -56.61
C ILE A 76 -2.98 35.65 -56.67
N ALA A 77 -1.98 36.22 -57.36
CA ALA A 77 -0.64 35.66 -57.45
C ALA A 77 0.08 35.74 -56.09
N VAL A 78 -0.09 36.85 -55.36
CA VAL A 78 0.42 37.02 -53.99
C VAL A 78 -0.24 36.02 -53.04
N GLY A 79 -1.57 35.85 -53.08
CA GLY A 79 -2.29 34.88 -52.26
C GLY A 79 -1.85 33.43 -52.50
N ALA A 80 -1.66 33.04 -53.76
CA ALA A 80 -1.16 31.70 -54.13
C ALA A 80 0.27 31.44 -53.65
N ALA A 81 1.14 32.45 -53.73
CA ALA A 81 2.51 32.37 -53.24
C ALA A 81 2.57 32.27 -51.71
N VAL A 82 1.79 33.08 -51.00
CA VAL A 82 1.69 33.02 -49.53
C VAL A 82 1.12 31.67 -49.09
N LYS A 83 0.15 31.09 -49.81
CA LYS A 83 -0.36 29.73 -49.54
C LYS A 83 0.71 28.65 -49.66
N ALA A 84 1.60 28.76 -50.66
CA ALA A 84 2.72 27.84 -50.82
C ALA A 84 3.73 27.96 -49.67
N CYS A 85 4.02 29.19 -49.22
CA CYS A 85 4.90 29.45 -48.07
C CYS A 85 4.28 29.01 -46.74
N ALA A 86 2.96 29.17 -46.57
CA ALA A 86 2.22 28.71 -45.39
C ALA A 86 2.27 27.19 -45.24
N GLY A 87 2.10 26.44 -46.33
CA GLY A 87 2.24 24.99 -46.35
C GLY A 87 3.64 24.47 -46.00
N ALA A 88 4.67 25.33 -46.07
CA ALA A 88 6.05 25.03 -45.71
C ALA A 88 6.49 25.69 -44.38
N SER A 89 5.57 26.30 -43.63
CA SER A 89 5.83 27.04 -42.37
C SER A 89 6.90 28.15 -42.49
N ALA A 90 7.10 28.69 -43.70
CA ALA A 90 8.12 29.69 -44.02
C ALA A 90 7.59 31.14 -43.81
N TRP A 91 7.29 31.49 -42.56
CA TRP A 91 6.70 32.78 -42.15
C TRP A 91 7.46 34.04 -42.64
N SER A 92 8.80 34.04 -42.66
CA SER A 92 9.59 35.22 -43.05
C SER A 92 9.47 35.52 -44.53
N ALA A 93 9.44 34.48 -45.35
CA ALA A 93 9.17 34.61 -46.79
C ALA A 93 7.74 35.09 -47.01
N SER A 94 6.75 34.52 -46.31
CA SER A 94 5.34 34.97 -46.39
C SER A 94 5.17 36.46 -46.05
N LEU A 95 5.82 36.95 -45.00
CA LEU A 95 5.75 38.36 -44.60
C LEU A 95 6.47 39.28 -45.59
N GLN A 96 7.65 38.90 -46.06
CA GLN A 96 8.38 39.68 -47.07
C GLN A 96 7.58 39.81 -48.37
N LEU A 97 6.84 38.78 -48.75
CA LEU A 97 5.96 38.80 -49.91
C LEU A 97 4.80 39.79 -49.72
N VAL A 98 4.13 39.78 -48.56
CA VAL A 98 3.05 40.74 -48.27
C VAL A 98 3.58 42.18 -48.18
N CYS A 99 4.69 42.43 -47.50
CA CYS A 99 5.30 43.77 -47.44
C CYS A 99 5.68 44.31 -48.83
N SER A 100 6.12 43.43 -49.73
CA SER A 100 6.46 43.84 -51.09
C SER A 100 5.27 44.03 -52.00
N ALA A 101 4.18 43.28 -51.79
CA ALA A 101 2.93 43.51 -52.50
C ALA A 101 2.38 44.91 -52.17
N GLU A 102 2.52 45.34 -50.91
CA GLU A 102 2.09 46.66 -50.46
C GLU A 102 2.95 47.80 -51.01
N GLN A 103 4.27 47.60 -51.13
CA GLN A 103 5.17 48.53 -51.83
C GLN A 103 4.81 48.68 -53.31
N ALA A 104 4.24 47.65 -53.92
CA ALA A 104 3.70 47.66 -55.28
C ALA A 104 2.23 48.15 -55.37
N ALA A 105 1.70 48.76 -54.30
CA ALA A 105 0.32 49.25 -54.18
C ALA A 105 -0.80 48.18 -54.29
N VAL A 106 -0.46 46.90 -54.13
CA VAL A 106 -1.44 45.80 -54.09
C VAL A 106 -1.87 45.60 -52.64
N ARG A 107 -3.14 45.91 -52.33
CA ARG A 107 -3.69 45.69 -50.98
C ARG A 107 -3.92 44.19 -50.76
N ALA A 108 -3.34 43.65 -49.69
CA ALA A 108 -3.63 42.29 -49.25
C ALA A 108 -5.07 42.19 -48.75
N ASP A 109 -5.74 41.09 -49.08
CA ASP A 109 -7.08 40.76 -48.60
C ASP A 109 -7.02 39.96 -47.28
N THR A 110 -8.17 39.83 -46.61
CA THR A 110 -8.35 39.05 -45.37
C THR A 110 -7.82 37.61 -45.55
N PHE A 111 -8.03 37.02 -46.73
CA PHE A 111 -7.56 35.67 -47.05
C PHE A 111 -6.02 35.56 -47.08
N THR A 112 -5.33 36.48 -47.73
CA THR A 112 -3.85 36.49 -47.77
C THR A 112 -3.26 36.69 -46.37
N LEU A 113 -3.84 37.56 -45.55
CA LEU A 113 -3.39 37.77 -44.17
C LEU A 113 -3.65 36.56 -43.27
N ASN A 114 -4.76 35.84 -43.43
CA ASN A 114 -5.04 34.58 -42.73
C ASN A 114 -4.02 33.48 -43.09
N LEU A 115 -3.62 33.40 -44.36
CA LEU A 115 -2.56 32.48 -44.79
C LEU A 115 -1.20 32.84 -44.16
N VAL A 116 -0.90 34.12 -43.98
CA VAL A 116 0.29 34.52 -43.20
C VAL A 116 0.13 34.13 -41.73
N LEU A 117 -1.03 34.37 -41.10
CA LEU A 117 -1.27 34.02 -39.70
C LEU A 117 -1.12 32.51 -39.43
N SER A 118 -1.68 31.66 -40.29
CA SER A 118 -1.48 30.20 -40.22
C SER A 118 -0.02 29.77 -40.43
N SER A 119 0.78 30.54 -41.19
CA SER A 119 2.23 30.28 -41.29
C SER A 119 3.03 30.68 -40.04
N THR A 120 2.43 31.49 -39.15
CA THR A 120 3.05 31.98 -37.90
C THR A 120 2.81 31.10 -36.68
N ASP A 121 2.32 29.88 -36.88
CA ASP A 121 1.92 28.87 -35.87
C ASP A 121 3.05 28.31 -34.96
N LEU A 122 4.15 29.07 -34.78
CA LEU A 122 5.34 28.71 -34.02
C LEU A 122 5.38 29.44 -32.67
N PRO A 123 5.81 28.75 -31.58
CA PRO A 123 5.70 29.24 -30.19
C PRO A 123 6.43 30.57 -29.91
N ARG A 124 7.49 30.90 -30.66
CA ARG A 124 8.31 32.11 -30.44
C ARG A 124 7.81 33.36 -31.19
N LYS A 125 6.70 33.28 -31.93
CA LYS A 125 6.29 34.34 -32.88
C LYS A 125 4.91 34.95 -32.64
N TRP A 126 4.32 34.72 -31.46
CA TRP A 126 3.01 35.25 -31.08
C TRP A 126 2.88 36.78 -31.24
N ARG A 127 3.96 37.56 -30.97
CA ARG A 127 3.96 39.02 -31.15
C ARG A 127 3.75 39.46 -32.60
N LEU A 128 4.32 38.70 -33.54
CA LEU A 128 4.15 38.96 -34.97
C LEU A 128 2.71 38.63 -35.40
N ALA A 129 2.15 37.53 -34.91
CA ALA A 129 0.75 37.17 -35.16
C ALA A 129 -0.22 38.26 -34.64
N LEU A 130 0.03 38.79 -33.43
CA LEU A 130 -0.74 39.92 -32.89
C LEU A 130 -0.54 41.21 -33.70
N GLY A 131 0.68 41.49 -34.19
CA GLY A 131 0.97 42.63 -35.05
C GLY A 131 0.23 42.55 -36.39
N ILE A 132 0.15 41.36 -36.99
CA ILE A 132 -0.61 41.11 -38.23
C ILE A 132 -2.11 41.27 -37.97
N LEU A 133 -2.63 40.79 -36.83
CA LEU A 133 -4.03 40.99 -36.45
C LEU A 133 -4.37 42.47 -36.20
N GLN A 134 -3.48 43.21 -35.53
CA GLN A 134 -3.63 44.65 -35.36
C GLN A 134 -3.60 45.40 -36.69
N ARG A 135 -2.76 44.94 -37.62
CA ARG A 135 -2.69 45.49 -38.97
C ARG A 135 -3.98 45.23 -39.74
N GLN A 136 -4.49 44.00 -39.68
CA GLN A 136 -5.76 43.64 -40.29
C GLN A 136 -6.88 44.53 -39.75
N ARG A 137 -6.97 44.74 -38.43
CA ARG A 137 -7.98 45.63 -37.82
C ARG A 137 -7.98 47.07 -38.31
N ARG A 138 -6.82 47.61 -38.71
CA ARG A 138 -6.72 49.00 -39.18
C ARG A 138 -7.30 49.19 -40.58
N PHE A 139 -7.31 48.13 -41.40
CA PHE A 139 -7.59 48.23 -42.83
C PHE A 139 -8.67 47.27 -43.34
N LEU A 140 -9.04 46.24 -42.56
CA LEU A 140 -9.94 45.14 -42.92
C LEU A 140 -10.73 44.65 -41.68
N GLN A 141 -11.88 43.99 -41.89
CA GLN A 141 -12.58 43.28 -40.82
C GLN A 141 -11.97 41.88 -40.63
N PRO A 142 -11.42 41.54 -39.45
CA PRO A 142 -10.91 40.20 -39.18
C PRO A 142 -12.06 39.21 -38.99
N ASP A 143 -11.91 38.02 -39.56
CA ASP A 143 -12.87 36.91 -39.41
C ASP A 143 -12.50 35.99 -38.23
N ILE A 144 -13.37 35.03 -37.93
CA ILE A 144 -13.18 34.03 -36.85
C ILE A 144 -11.85 33.27 -37.04
N ILE A 145 -11.47 32.99 -38.30
CA ILE A 145 -10.23 32.30 -38.67
C ILE A 145 -8.99 33.14 -38.33
N SER A 146 -9.05 34.47 -38.51
CA SER A 146 -8.01 35.43 -38.12
C SER A 146 -7.77 35.34 -36.61
N TYR A 147 -8.84 35.48 -35.82
CA TYR A 147 -8.78 35.41 -34.36
C TYR A 147 -8.30 34.04 -33.87
N GLY A 148 -8.64 32.98 -34.59
CA GLY A 148 -8.22 31.63 -34.26
C GLY A 148 -6.78 31.29 -34.50
N SER A 149 -6.25 31.70 -35.64
CA SER A 149 -4.83 31.54 -35.94
C SER A 149 -3.97 32.36 -34.97
N GLY A 150 -4.45 33.53 -34.57
CA GLY A 150 -3.83 34.33 -33.51
C GLY A 150 -3.88 33.68 -32.13
N SER A 151 -5.05 33.16 -31.73
CA SER A 151 -5.23 32.47 -30.46
C SER A 151 -4.38 31.19 -30.35
N ALA A 152 -4.30 30.40 -31.42
CA ALA A 152 -3.47 29.19 -31.49
C ALA A 152 -1.97 29.49 -31.38
N SER A 153 -1.51 30.58 -32.00
CA SER A 153 -0.13 31.07 -31.85
C SER A 153 0.18 31.52 -30.42
N CYS A 154 -0.77 32.18 -29.75
CA CYS A 154 -0.64 32.58 -28.34
C CYS A 154 -0.73 31.38 -27.37
N SER A 155 -1.51 30.36 -27.70
CA SER A 155 -1.63 29.10 -26.95
C SER A 155 -0.33 28.32 -26.88
N ARG A 156 0.40 28.23 -28.00
CA ARG A 156 1.72 27.59 -28.03
C ARG A 156 2.78 28.38 -27.26
N ALA A 157 2.56 29.68 -27.02
CA ALA A 157 3.43 30.55 -26.24
C ALA A 157 3.01 30.69 -24.76
N SER A 158 1.95 30.01 -24.32
CA SER A 158 1.40 30.06 -22.94
C SER A 158 1.03 31.47 -22.44
N HIS A 159 0.70 32.40 -23.34
CA HIS A 159 0.28 33.76 -22.97
C HIS A 159 -1.24 33.88 -22.86
N TRP A 160 -1.77 33.53 -21.69
CA TRP A 160 -3.21 33.49 -21.41
C TRP A 160 -3.89 34.88 -21.47
N SER A 161 -3.20 35.96 -21.11
CA SER A 161 -3.77 37.32 -21.04
C SER A 161 -4.20 37.84 -22.41
N GLU A 162 -3.37 37.61 -23.42
CA GLU A 162 -3.66 37.98 -24.81
C GLU A 162 -4.77 37.14 -25.41
N VAL A 163 -4.85 35.85 -25.05
CA VAL A 163 -5.95 34.97 -25.51
C VAL A 163 -7.28 35.40 -24.90
N CYS A 164 -7.33 35.77 -23.61
CA CYS A 164 -8.52 36.37 -23.01
C CYS A 164 -8.93 37.66 -23.71
N ARG A 165 -7.98 38.52 -24.05
CA ARG A 165 -8.24 39.80 -24.74
C ARG A 165 -8.82 39.57 -26.13
N LEU A 166 -8.25 38.63 -26.89
CA LEU A 166 -8.76 38.24 -28.21
C LEU A 166 -10.16 37.61 -28.11
N TYR A 167 -10.39 36.75 -27.13
CA TYR A 167 -11.69 36.11 -26.90
C TYR A 167 -12.77 37.12 -26.47
N GLY A 168 -12.44 38.08 -25.60
CA GLY A 168 -13.35 39.15 -25.19
C GLY A 168 -13.67 40.12 -26.34
N GLN A 169 -12.72 40.36 -27.25
CA GLN A 169 -12.93 41.19 -28.42
C GLN A 169 -13.92 40.59 -29.41
N LEU A 170 -14.00 39.26 -29.55
CA LEU A 170 -15.01 38.60 -30.39
C LEU A 170 -16.44 38.97 -29.98
N SER A 171 -16.71 39.03 -28.67
CA SER A 171 -18.02 39.46 -28.14
C SER A 171 -18.37 40.91 -28.48
N ILE A 172 -17.37 41.80 -28.52
CA ILE A 172 -17.58 43.22 -28.82
C ILE A 172 -17.90 43.42 -30.30
N PHE A 173 -17.33 42.58 -31.18
CA PHE A 173 -17.53 42.67 -32.63
C PHE A 173 -18.72 41.84 -33.16
N GLY A 174 -19.48 41.19 -32.28
CA GLY A 174 -20.66 40.40 -32.67
C GLY A 174 -20.34 39.17 -33.54
N LEU A 175 -19.09 38.68 -33.50
CA LEU A 175 -18.70 37.45 -34.19
C LEU A 175 -19.12 36.24 -33.35
N GLU A 176 -19.74 35.25 -33.99
CA GLU A 176 -20.10 33.98 -33.34
C GLU A 176 -18.84 33.29 -32.81
N LYS A 177 -18.81 33.06 -31.49
CA LYS A 177 -17.71 32.35 -30.83
C LYS A 177 -17.72 30.91 -31.33
N ASP A 178 -16.56 30.37 -31.72
CA ASP A 178 -16.43 28.99 -32.20
C ASP A 178 -15.88 28.04 -31.11
N THR A 179 -16.25 26.76 -31.16
CA THR A 179 -15.82 25.71 -30.22
C THR A 179 -14.31 25.47 -30.27
N THR A 180 -13.70 25.65 -31.45
CA THR A 180 -12.24 25.56 -31.62
C THR A 180 -11.49 26.68 -30.89
N MET A 181 -12.09 27.87 -30.76
CA MET A 181 -11.52 29.00 -30.02
C MET A 181 -11.58 28.78 -28.53
N LEU A 182 -12.70 28.23 -28.06
CA LEU A 182 -12.90 27.91 -26.66
C LEU A 182 -11.94 26.82 -26.18
N SER A 183 -11.79 25.74 -26.93
CA SER A 183 -10.80 24.68 -26.61
C SER A 183 -9.36 25.21 -26.64
N THR A 184 -9.02 26.07 -27.60
CA THR A 184 -7.71 26.73 -27.64
C THR A 184 -7.50 27.62 -26.41
N ALA A 185 -8.51 28.35 -25.94
CA ALA A 185 -8.44 29.15 -24.72
C ALA A 185 -8.29 28.29 -23.46
N LEU A 186 -9.08 27.23 -23.31
CA LEU A 186 -9.01 26.31 -22.16
C LEU A 186 -7.65 25.62 -22.05
N THR A 187 -7.08 25.17 -23.18
CA THR A 187 -5.72 24.59 -23.20
C THR A 187 -4.63 25.63 -22.88
N THR A 188 -4.84 26.92 -23.16
CA THR A 188 -3.91 27.98 -22.69
C THR A 188 -3.96 28.15 -21.18
N PHE A 189 -5.14 28.05 -20.58
CA PHE A 189 -5.32 28.18 -19.14
C PHE A 189 -4.75 26.99 -18.39
N GLU A 190 -4.86 25.79 -18.95
CA GLU A 190 -4.17 24.58 -18.46
C GLU A 190 -2.66 24.79 -18.38
N LYS A 191 -2.02 25.19 -19.50
CA LYS A 191 -0.57 25.43 -19.56
C LYS A 191 -0.09 26.58 -18.66
N ALA A 192 -0.97 27.54 -18.37
CA ALA A 192 -0.69 28.66 -17.49
C ALA A 192 -1.08 28.40 -16.02
N SER A 193 -1.61 27.22 -15.70
CA SER A 193 -2.11 26.86 -14.36
C SER A 193 -3.20 27.79 -13.80
N GLN A 194 -4.00 28.42 -14.67
CA GLN A 194 -5.05 29.39 -14.31
C GLN A 194 -6.44 28.73 -14.35
N TRP A 195 -6.70 27.80 -13.43
CA TRP A 195 -7.94 26.99 -13.41
C TRP A 195 -9.22 27.81 -13.17
N GLU A 196 -9.18 28.86 -12.35
CA GLU A 196 -10.34 29.70 -12.01
C GLU A 196 -10.93 30.39 -13.25
N ARG A 197 -10.04 30.93 -14.10
CA ARG A 197 -10.42 31.62 -15.33
C ARG A 197 -10.91 30.65 -16.40
N SER A 198 -10.33 29.46 -16.44
CA SER A 198 -10.78 28.36 -17.30
C SER A 198 -12.23 27.99 -16.99
N LEU A 199 -12.54 27.70 -15.71
CA LEU A 199 -13.88 27.34 -15.28
C LEU A 199 -14.88 28.50 -15.40
N CYS A 200 -14.48 29.73 -15.10
CA CYS A 200 -15.33 30.90 -15.29
C CYS A 200 -15.72 31.08 -16.77
N THR A 201 -14.75 30.94 -17.68
CA THR A 201 -14.99 31.01 -19.12
C THR A 201 -15.89 29.87 -19.60
N PHE A 202 -15.64 28.66 -19.11
CA PHE A 202 -16.45 27.47 -19.43
C PHE A 202 -17.90 27.60 -18.94
N ARG A 203 -18.12 28.04 -17.69
CA ARG A 203 -19.46 28.26 -17.12
C ARG A 203 -20.22 29.39 -17.83
N ARG A 204 -19.53 30.47 -18.20
CA ARG A 204 -20.15 31.58 -18.94
C ARG A 204 -20.64 31.11 -20.31
N VAL A 205 -19.84 30.34 -21.05
CA VAL A 205 -20.28 29.80 -22.35
C VAL A 205 -21.46 28.83 -22.20
N ARG A 206 -21.50 28.04 -21.12
CA ARG A 206 -22.63 27.17 -20.82
C ARG A 206 -23.93 27.95 -20.61
N GLN A 207 -23.87 29.11 -19.94
CA GLN A 207 -25.05 29.96 -19.68
C GLN A 207 -25.54 30.70 -20.93
N GLU A 208 -24.65 31.01 -21.87
CA GLU A 208 -24.99 31.73 -23.11
C GLU A 208 -25.77 30.86 -24.12
N HIS A 209 -25.93 29.53 -23.90
CA HIS A 209 -26.73 28.55 -24.68
C HIS A 209 -26.52 28.49 -26.22
N GLN A 210 -25.65 29.32 -26.80
CA GLN A 210 -25.45 29.43 -28.25
C GLN A 210 -24.45 28.41 -28.82
N LEU A 211 -23.62 27.77 -27.99
CA LEU A 211 -22.54 26.89 -28.43
C LEU A 211 -22.76 25.43 -28.03
N ARG A 212 -22.72 24.52 -29.02
CA ARG A 212 -22.64 23.08 -28.75
C ARG A 212 -21.24 22.74 -28.23
N LEU A 213 -21.18 22.37 -26.96
CA LEU A 213 -19.93 21.98 -26.31
C LEU A 213 -19.54 20.56 -26.75
N ASP A 214 -18.35 20.43 -27.32
CA ASP A 214 -17.80 19.14 -27.72
C ASP A 214 -17.00 18.48 -26.59
N ARG A 215 -16.74 17.17 -26.75
CA ARG A 215 -15.90 16.34 -25.85
C ARG A 215 -14.57 16.99 -25.51
N HIS A 216 -13.90 17.60 -26.51
CA HIS A 216 -12.61 18.28 -26.33
C HIS A 216 -12.67 19.47 -25.36
N THR A 217 -13.80 20.18 -25.32
CA THR A 217 -14.00 21.33 -24.43
C THR A 217 -14.14 20.89 -22.98
N PHE A 218 -14.84 19.78 -22.74
CA PHE A 218 -14.92 19.16 -21.41
C PHE A 218 -13.56 18.61 -20.95
N ASN A 219 -12.83 17.93 -21.82
CA ASN A 219 -11.50 17.39 -21.48
C ASN A 219 -10.48 18.49 -21.16
N ALA A 220 -10.49 19.60 -21.90
CA ALA A 220 -9.63 20.75 -21.60
C ALA A 220 -10.01 21.43 -20.27
N ALA A 221 -11.30 21.54 -19.96
CA ALA A 221 -11.77 22.06 -18.68
C ALA A 221 -11.34 21.14 -17.51
N ALA A 222 -11.58 19.83 -17.63
CA ALA A 222 -11.17 18.85 -16.62
C ALA A 222 -9.65 18.84 -16.38
N SER A 223 -8.86 18.91 -17.45
CA SER A 223 -7.39 18.98 -17.37
C SER A 223 -6.92 20.27 -16.68
N SER A 224 -7.59 21.39 -16.91
CA SER A 224 -7.29 22.64 -16.20
C SER A 224 -7.63 22.55 -14.69
N CYS A 225 -8.69 21.83 -14.32
CA CYS A 225 -9.01 21.55 -12.90
C CYS A 225 -7.97 20.63 -12.26
N ALA A 226 -7.45 19.65 -13.01
CA ALA A 226 -6.37 18.77 -12.58
C ALA A 226 -5.07 19.56 -12.30
N ALA A 227 -4.75 20.54 -13.15
CA ALA A 227 -3.62 21.44 -12.92
C ALA A 227 -3.82 22.35 -11.68
N GLY A 228 -5.06 22.64 -11.31
CA GLY A 228 -5.43 23.50 -10.19
C GLY A 228 -5.61 22.83 -8.83
N LEU A 229 -5.36 21.52 -8.71
CA LEU A 229 -5.58 20.73 -7.48
C LEU A 229 -7.04 20.76 -6.96
N LYS A 230 -8.03 20.84 -7.87
CA LYS A 230 -9.46 20.89 -7.52
C LYS A 230 -10.24 19.70 -8.12
N PRO A 231 -10.21 18.51 -7.50
CA PRO A 231 -10.78 17.28 -8.04
C PRO A 231 -12.31 17.31 -7.99
N GLU A 232 -12.91 17.99 -7.01
CA GLU A 232 -14.37 18.11 -6.87
C GLU A 232 -15.00 18.88 -8.04
N LEU A 233 -14.33 19.95 -8.47
CA LEU A 233 -14.76 20.74 -9.62
C LEU A 233 -14.59 19.95 -10.93
N ALA A 234 -13.54 19.14 -11.03
CA ALA A 234 -13.35 18.24 -12.17
C ALA A 234 -14.46 17.17 -12.23
N MET A 235 -14.86 16.60 -11.10
CA MET A 235 -15.94 15.60 -11.03
C MET A 235 -17.29 16.21 -11.42
N LEU A 236 -17.56 17.44 -10.98
CA LEU A 236 -18.75 18.19 -11.38
C LEU A 236 -18.80 18.37 -12.90
N THR A 237 -17.66 18.68 -13.55
CA THR A 237 -17.61 18.79 -15.02
C THR A 237 -17.90 17.47 -15.74
N MET A 238 -17.53 16.33 -15.14
CA MET A 238 -17.86 15.00 -15.68
C MET A 238 -19.33 14.66 -15.49
N GLN A 239 -19.91 15.01 -14.33
CA GLN A 239 -21.35 14.83 -14.10
C GLN A 239 -22.18 15.68 -15.05
N ASP A 240 -21.73 16.91 -15.32
CA ASP A 240 -22.32 17.79 -16.32
C ASP A 240 -22.22 17.21 -17.74
N MET A 241 -21.10 16.58 -18.08
CA MET A 241 -20.89 15.90 -19.37
C MET A 241 -21.91 14.75 -19.57
N LYS A 242 -22.14 13.95 -18.51
CA LYS A 242 -23.17 12.90 -18.51
C LYS A 242 -24.59 13.47 -18.65
N GLY A 243 -24.87 14.59 -17.98
CA GLY A 243 -26.16 15.29 -18.07
C GLY A 243 -26.51 15.78 -19.47
N LEU A 244 -25.50 16.05 -20.31
CA LEU A 244 -25.64 16.42 -21.71
C LEU A 244 -25.56 15.24 -22.68
N THR A 245 -25.62 13.99 -22.19
CA THR A 245 -25.53 12.74 -22.96
C THR A 245 -24.21 12.55 -23.74
N ILE A 246 -23.16 13.29 -23.39
CA ILE A 246 -21.84 13.16 -23.99
C ILE A 246 -21.08 12.07 -23.24
N GLN A 247 -20.64 11.01 -23.94
CA GLN A 247 -19.91 9.91 -23.30
C GLN A 247 -18.46 10.31 -22.97
N PRO A 248 -18.00 10.08 -21.72
CA PRO A 248 -16.60 10.30 -21.34
C PRO A 248 -15.67 9.34 -22.08
N ASP A 249 -14.48 9.82 -22.44
CA ASP A 249 -13.45 9.04 -23.12
C ASP A 249 -12.24 8.79 -22.19
N VAL A 250 -11.27 8.01 -22.68
CA VAL A 250 -10.04 7.68 -21.95
C VAL A 250 -9.30 8.95 -21.49
N VAL A 251 -9.37 10.04 -22.27
CA VAL A 251 -8.74 11.32 -21.93
C VAL A 251 -9.49 12.03 -20.81
N THR A 252 -10.83 11.96 -20.78
CA THR A 252 -11.64 12.43 -19.66
C THR A 252 -11.23 11.71 -18.38
N PHE A 253 -11.18 10.37 -18.38
CA PHE A 253 -10.81 9.59 -17.20
C PHE A 253 -9.35 9.83 -16.78
N GLY A 254 -8.41 9.98 -17.72
CA GLY A 254 -7.01 10.30 -17.41
C GLY A 254 -6.83 11.67 -16.75
N ALA A 255 -7.52 12.71 -17.25
CA ALA A 255 -7.52 14.05 -16.64
C ALA A 255 -8.13 14.02 -15.22
N MET A 256 -9.11 13.18 -14.99
CA MET A 256 -9.75 13.00 -13.68
C MET A 256 -8.85 12.28 -12.69
N VAL A 257 -8.21 11.19 -13.12
CA VAL A 257 -7.28 10.43 -12.28
C VAL A 257 -6.08 11.28 -11.90
N THR A 258 -5.50 12.04 -12.84
CA THR A 258 -4.40 12.98 -12.55
C THR A 258 -4.83 14.12 -11.62
N ALA A 259 -6.10 14.55 -11.66
CA ALA A 259 -6.63 15.50 -10.66
C ALA A 259 -6.71 14.87 -9.27
N THR A 260 -7.16 13.62 -9.16
CA THR A 260 -7.26 12.90 -7.89
C THR A 260 -5.90 12.50 -7.32
N GLU A 261 -4.92 12.20 -8.20
CA GLU A 261 -3.52 11.94 -7.87
C GLU A 261 -2.93 13.13 -7.12
N LYS A 262 -2.98 14.31 -7.76
CA LYS A 262 -2.39 15.52 -7.18
C LYS A 262 -3.10 16.00 -5.91
N SER A 263 -4.35 15.59 -5.70
CA SER A 263 -5.14 15.91 -4.51
C SER A 263 -5.20 14.79 -3.47
N GLN A 264 -4.43 13.71 -3.63
CA GLN A 264 -4.25 12.64 -2.62
C GLN A 264 -5.55 11.89 -2.25
N LEU A 265 -6.52 11.82 -3.17
CA LEU A 265 -7.81 11.14 -2.94
C LEU A 265 -7.83 9.77 -3.64
N TRP A 266 -7.06 8.80 -3.10
CA TRP A 266 -6.87 7.47 -3.71
C TRP A 266 -8.17 6.67 -3.87
N GLN A 267 -9.09 6.74 -2.89
CA GLN A 267 -10.40 6.05 -2.95
C GLN A 267 -11.23 6.47 -4.16
N ARG A 268 -11.22 7.77 -4.47
CA ARG A 268 -11.95 8.30 -5.62
C ARG A 268 -11.26 7.93 -6.94
N ALA A 269 -9.93 7.80 -6.94
CA ALA A 269 -9.17 7.33 -8.10
C ALA A 269 -9.50 5.87 -8.43
N THR A 270 -9.61 5.00 -7.42
CA THR A 270 -10.01 3.59 -7.61
C THR A 270 -11.46 3.46 -8.07
N ASP A 271 -12.38 4.27 -7.53
CA ASP A 271 -13.79 4.29 -7.97
C ASP A 271 -13.91 4.72 -9.44
N LEU A 272 -13.11 5.71 -9.86
CA LEU A 272 -13.06 6.18 -11.25
C LEU A 272 -12.49 5.12 -12.19
N LEU A 273 -11.48 4.36 -11.76
CA LEU A 273 -10.92 3.24 -12.52
C LEU A 273 -11.97 2.12 -12.69
N GLN A 274 -12.66 1.75 -11.60
CA GLN A 274 -13.71 0.75 -11.65
C GLN A 274 -14.87 1.18 -12.56
N LEU A 275 -15.23 2.46 -12.52
CA LEU A 275 -16.24 3.04 -13.41
C LEU A 275 -15.79 2.97 -14.89
N SER A 276 -14.53 3.27 -15.19
CA SER A 276 -13.96 3.15 -16.54
C SER A 276 -14.04 1.71 -17.08
N ILE A 277 -13.69 0.73 -16.24
CA ILE A 277 -13.77 -0.70 -16.56
C ILE A 277 -15.22 -1.13 -16.80
N SER A 278 -16.16 -0.66 -15.97
CA SER A 278 -17.59 -0.97 -16.13
C SER A 278 -18.20 -0.42 -17.43
N GLN A 279 -17.61 0.63 -17.99
CA GLN A 279 -18.00 1.24 -19.26
C GLN A 279 -17.31 0.60 -20.47
N GLY A 280 -16.50 -0.45 -20.28
CA GLY A 280 -15.88 -1.22 -21.36
C GLY A 280 -14.74 -0.50 -22.08
N MET A 281 -14.10 0.49 -21.44
CA MET A 281 -12.96 1.19 -22.03
C MET A 281 -11.65 0.38 -21.91
N PRO A 282 -10.76 0.44 -22.92
CA PRO A 282 -9.45 -0.20 -22.83
C PRO A 282 -8.60 0.48 -21.77
N LEU A 283 -7.97 -0.33 -20.91
CA LEU A 283 -7.07 0.14 -19.86
C LEU A 283 -5.80 0.72 -20.50
N ASP A 284 -5.65 2.05 -20.47
CA ASP A 284 -4.45 2.73 -20.99
C ASP A 284 -3.35 2.78 -19.91
N VAL A 285 -2.08 2.66 -20.34
CA VAL A 285 -0.89 2.70 -19.48
C VAL A 285 -0.85 3.98 -18.66
N VAL A 286 -1.32 5.10 -19.22
CA VAL A 286 -1.38 6.40 -18.52
C VAL A 286 -2.42 6.39 -17.41
N LEU A 287 -3.60 5.78 -17.62
CA LEU A 287 -4.65 5.70 -16.61
C LEU A 287 -4.24 4.76 -15.48
N ALA A 288 -3.66 3.61 -15.81
CA ALA A 288 -3.11 2.67 -14.84
C ALA A 288 -1.95 3.32 -14.06
N SER A 289 -0.96 3.90 -14.74
CA SER A 289 0.19 4.56 -14.09
C SER A 289 -0.21 5.75 -13.22
N SER A 290 -1.20 6.56 -13.63
CA SER A 290 -1.65 7.71 -12.83
C SER A 290 -2.52 7.27 -11.65
N THR A 291 -3.28 6.17 -11.77
CA THR A 291 -4.01 5.58 -10.63
C THR A 291 -3.03 4.95 -9.65
N ILE A 292 -2.00 4.28 -10.16
CA ILE A 292 -0.88 3.74 -9.37
C ILE A 292 -0.14 4.88 -8.66
N SER A 293 0.15 5.99 -9.34
CA SER A 293 0.80 7.17 -8.72
C SER A 293 -0.14 7.90 -7.74
N ALA A 294 -1.45 7.91 -7.99
CA ALA A 294 -2.44 8.39 -7.01
C ALA A 294 -2.48 7.52 -5.75
N CYS A 295 -2.15 6.24 -5.90
CA CYS A 295 -1.98 5.28 -4.80
C CYS A 295 -0.56 5.28 -4.21
N GLU A 296 0.38 6.11 -4.70
CA GLU A 296 1.81 6.10 -4.32
C GLU A 296 2.08 6.42 -2.85
N LYS A 297 1.10 6.98 -2.12
CA LYS A 297 1.19 7.14 -0.66
C LYS A 297 0.58 5.98 0.15
N VAL A 298 0.09 4.94 -0.52
CA VAL A 298 -0.37 3.68 0.07
C VAL A 298 0.26 2.52 -0.68
N GLN A 299 1.45 2.09 -0.23
CA GLN A 299 2.09 0.80 -0.54
C GLN A 299 1.74 0.19 -1.91
N VAL A 300 2.10 0.90 -2.99
CA VAL A 300 1.84 0.50 -4.38
C VAL A 300 2.31 -0.93 -4.64
N ASP A 301 3.48 -1.31 -4.12
CA ASP A 301 4.05 -2.64 -4.38
C ASP A 301 3.18 -3.79 -3.86
N VAL A 302 2.48 -3.60 -2.74
CA VAL A 302 1.59 -4.62 -2.15
C VAL A 302 0.31 -4.74 -2.97
N ILE A 303 -0.24 -3.60 -3.41
CA ILE A 303 -1.45 -3.57 -4.24
C ILE A 303 -1.15 -4.15 -5.62
N VAL A 304 -0.05 -3.73 -6.25
CA VAL A 304 0.42 -4.24 -7.53
C VAL A 304 0.78 -5.71 -7.42
N GLY A 305 1.49 -6.12 -6.37
CA GLY A 305 1.77 -7.53 -6.08
C GLY A 305 0.49 -8.36 -5.92
N GLY A 306 -0.53 -7.82 -5.25
CA GLY A 306 -1.84 -8.46 -5.14
C GLY A 306 -2.61 -8.55 -6.45
N LEU A 307 -2.52 -7.56 -7.33
CA LEU A 307 -3.11 -7.62 -8.67
C LEU A 307 -2.38 -8.62 -9.57
N LEU A 308 -1.08 -8.77 -9.38
CA LEU A 308 -0.19 -9.59 -10.22
C LEU A 308 0.09 -10.99 -9.64
N HIS A 309 -0.43 -11.33 -8.46
CA HIS A 309 -0.02 -12.53 -7.72
C HIS A 309 -0.10 -13.83 -8.54
N ASP A 310 -1.17 -14.02 -9.32
CA ASP A 310 -1.38 -15.20 -10.17
C ASP A 310 -0.88 -15.03 -11.62
N THR A 311 -0.44 -13.84 -12.02
CA THR A 311 -0.18 -13.53 -13.45
C THR A 311 0.93 -14.35 -14.10
N VAL A 312 1.99 -14.65 -13.34
CA VAL A 312 3.13 -15.47 -13.82
C VAL A 312 2.77 -16.95 -13.86
N GLU A 313 1.80 -17.39 -13.06
CA GLU A 313 1.35 -18.79 -13.06
C GLU A 313 0.34 -19.06 -14.18
N ASP A 314 -0.62 -18.16 -14.35
CA ASP A 314 -1.71 -18.31 -15.31
C ASP A 314 -1.30 -18.00 -16.75
N ASN A 315 -0.23 -17.20 -16.94
CA ASN A 315 0.21 -16.80 -18.27
C ASN A 315 1.63 -17.30 -18.60
N PRO A 316 1.78 -18.27 -19.53
CA PRO A 316 3.08 -18.82 -19.89
C PRO A 316 4.01 -17.84 -20.62
N THR A 317 3.51 -16.66 -21.03
CA THR A 317 4.31 -15.66 -21.75
C THR A 317 4.93 -14.60 -20.86
N ILE A 318 4.57 -14.53 -19.58
CA ILE A 318 5.06 -13.51 -18.65
C ILE A 318 6.03 -14.17 -17.67
N HIS A 319 7.23 -13.61 -17.54
CA HIS A 319 8.27 -14.10 -16.63
C HIS A 319 8.53 -13.10 -15.49
N PHE A 320 9.22 -13.57 -14.44
CA PHE A 320 9.56 -12.73 -13.28
C PHE A 320 10.49 -11.57 -13.66
N GLU A 321 11.33 -11.75 -14.68
CA GLU A 321 12.21 -10.73 -15.22
C GLU A 321 11.42 -9.57 -15.86
N ASP A 322 10.29 -9.87 -16.52
CA ASP A 322 9.41 -8.85 -17.11
C ASP A 322 8.76 -7.99 -16.03
N LEU A 323 8.38 -8.61 -14.90
CA LEU A 323 7.83 -7.89 -13.75
C LEU A 323 8.87 -6.95 -13.12
N GLU A 324 10.13 -7.37 -13.05
CA GLU A 324 11.21 -6.53 -12.53
C GLU A 324 11.53 -5.35 -13.45
N GLU A 325 11.50 -5.55 -14.77
CA GLU A 325 11.73 -4.47 -15.73
C GLU A 325 10.62 -3.42 -15.69
N ILE A 326 9.36 -3.84 -15.51
CA ILE A 326 8.19 -2.96 -15.57
C ILE A 326 7.87 -2.31 -14.20
N PHE A 327 7.93 -3.09 -13.11
CA PHE A 327 7.46 -2.68 -11.79
C PHE A 327 8.56 -2.64 -10.71
N GLY A 328 9.76 -3.10 -11.02
CA GLY A 328 10.90 -3.10 -10.12
C GLY A 328 11.06 -4.37 -9.28
N PRO A 329 12.19 -4.47 -8.55
CA PRO A 329 12.60 -5.69 -7.85
C PRO A 329 11.70 -6.03 -6.65
N ASP A 330 11.07 -5.04 -6.00
CA ASP A 330 10.21 -5.27 -4.85
C ASP A 330 8.90 -5.98 -5.22
N VAL A 331 8.25 -5.56 -6.31
CA VAL A 331 7.04 -6.23 -6.84
C VAL A 331 7.36 -7.64 -7.31
N ARG A 332 8.49 -7.83 -8.01
CA ARG A 332 8.97 -9.17 -8.38
C ARG A 332 9.08 -10.08 -7.15
N ARG A 333 9.75 -9.62 -6.09
CA ARG A 333 9.92 -10.41 -4.85
C ARG A 333 8.59 -10.77 -4.20
N ILE A 334 7.64 -9.84 -4.16
CA ILE A 334 6.31 -10.09 -3.60
C ILE A 334 5.58 -11.19 -4.39
N VAL A 335 5.51 -11.06 -5.72
CA VAL A 335 4.84 -12.04 -6.60
C VAL A 335 5.57 -13.38 -6.56
N GLU A 336 6.90 -13.38 -6.66
CA GLU A 336 7.72 -14.60 -6.60
C GLU A 336 7.58 -15.34 -5.26
N GLY A 337 7.56 -14.60 -4.14
CA GLY A 337 7.33 -15.15 -2.81
C GLY A 337 5.93 -15.75 -2.66
N GLU A 338 4.91 -15.08 -3.21
CA GLU A 338 3.52 -15.54 -3.22
C GLU A 338 3.39 -16.84 -4.04
N THR A 339 3.86 -16.83 -5.30
CA THR A 339 3.86 -17.98 -6.20
C THR A 339 4.56 -19.20 -5.57
N LYS A 340 5.70 -18.99 -4.89
CA LYS A 340 6.41 -20.07 -4.18
C LYS A 340 5.57 -20.65 -3.04
N ALA A 341 4.86 -19.80 -2.30
CA ALA A 341 3.92 -20.22 -1.25
C ALA A 341 2.68 -20.95 -1.82
N SER A 342 2.19 -20.52 -2.99
CA SER A 342 1.02 -21.08 -3.69
C SER A 342 1.30 -22.44 -4.31
N LYS A 343 2.36 -22.59 -5.12
CA LYS A 343 2.72 -23.85 -5.79
C LYS A 343 2.92 -25.01 -4.83
N ARG A 344 3.50 -24.73 -3.65
CA ARG A 344 3.91 -25.77 -2.69
C ARG A 344 2.78 -26.17 -1.73
N THR A 345 1.72 -25.37 -1.62
CA THR A 345 0.47 -25.78 -0.94
C THR A 345 -0.47 -26.55 -1.88
N ALA A 346 -0.44 -26.26 -3.19
CA ALA A 346 -1.31 -26.87 -4.21
C ALA A 346 -0.92 -28.31 -4.64
N LEU A 347 0.35 -28.71 -4.51
CA LEU A 347 0.87 -30.01 -5.01
C LEU A 347 0.36 -31.28 -4.28
N GLY A 348 -0.50 -31.17 -3.27
CA GLY A 348 -1.06 -32.32 -2.52
C GLY A 348 -2.27 -33.04 -3.15
N GLY A 349 -2.55 -32.83 -4.43
CA GLY A 349 -3.74 -33.28 -5.13
C GLY A 349 -3.66 -34.71 -5.70
N ARG A 350 -3.90 -35.73 -4.86
CA ARG A 350 -4.46 -37.07 -5.21
C ARG A 350 -4.28 -38.02 -4.00
N GLY A 351 -5.25 -38.09 -3.11
CA GLY A 351 -5.23 -39.09 -2.02
C GLY A 351 -6.27 -38.86 -0.95
N ASN A 352 -6.90 -39.93 -0.44
CA ASN A 352 -8.01 -39.92 0.51
C ASN A 352 -7.70 -39.13 1.80
N TRP A 353 -8.40 -38.00 2.00
CA TRP A 353 -8.12 -37.00 3.03
C TRP A 353 -8.85 -37.22 4.37
N SER A 354 -9.78 -38.17 4.47
CA SER A 354 -10.48 -38.48 5.73
C SER A 354 -9.54 -39.04 6.83
N ARG A 355 -8.46 -39.73 6.44
CA ARG A 355 -7.38 -40.19 7.35
C ARG A 355 -6.28 -39.15 7.58
N ARG A 356 -6.08 -38.21 6.64
CA ARG A 356 -5.09 -37.11 6.72
C ARG A 356 -5.42 -36.10 7.82
N TYR A 357 -6.73 -35.91 8.07
CA TYR A 357 -7.24 -35.12 9.19
C TYR A 357 -6.69 -35.58 10.53
N THR A 358 -6.54 -36.89 10.72
CA THR A 358 -6.14 -37.47 11.99
C THR A 358 -4.66 -37.24 12.29
N SER A 359 -3.78 -37.13 11.29
CA SER A 359 -2.34 -36.90 11.49
C SER A 359 -2.05 -35.49 11.98
N LEU A 360 -2.40 -34.45 11.21
CA LEU A 360 -2.21 -33.04 11.61
C LEU A 360 -3.03 -32.70 12.86
N PHE A 361 -4.26 -33.18 12.98
CA PHE A 361 -5.06 -32.98 14.18
C PHE A 361 -4.53 -33.79 15.39
N SER A 362 -3.88 -34.96 15.20
CA SER A 362 -3.22 -35.68 16.31
C SER A 362 -1.91 -35.03 16.75
N ILE A 363 -1.15 -34.48 15.81
CA ILE A 363 0.06 -33.68 16.07
C ILE A 363 -0.34 -32.42 16.86
N PHE A 364 -1.43 -31.76 16.49
CA PHE A 364 -1.89 -30.51 17.13
C PHE A 364 -2.72 -30.68 18.41
N PHE A 365 -3.54 -31.72 18.54
CA PHE A 365 -4.46 -31.93 19.67
C PHE A 365 -4.11 -33.14 20.57
N GLY A 366 -2.96 -33.78 20.35
CA GLY A 366 -2.35 -34.72 21.30
C GLY A 366 -3.08 -36.05 21.50
N LYS A 367 -4.04 -36.42 20.64
CA LYS A 367 -4.66 -37.75 20.69
C LYS A 367 -3.88 -38.72 19.80
N LYS A 368 -3.02 -39.55 20.42
CA LYS A 368 -2.39 -40.70 19.75
C LYS A 368 -3.47 -41.56 19.10
N THR A 369 -3.43 -41.71 17.78
CA THR A 369 -4.16 -42.80 17.13
C THR A 369 -3.25 -44.02 17.04
N PRO A 370 -3.74 -45.22 17.37
CA PRO A 370 -2.99 -46.44 17.14
C PRO A 370 -3.12 -46.82 15.66
N SER A 371 -1.98 -47.15 15.02
CA SER A 371 -1.77 -47.54 13.62
C SER A 371 -1.66 -46.40 12.59
N SER A 372 -0.44 -45.91 12.38
CA SER A 372 -0.05 -45.14 11.17
C SER A 372 0.81 -46.00 10.26
N THR A 373 0.53 -45.99 8.96
CA THR A 373 1.34 -46.68 7.94
C THR A 373 2.55 -45.84 7.53
N SER A 374 3.62 -46.44 6.99
CA SER A 374 4.86 -45.75 6.57
C SER A 374 4.62 -44.61 5.57
N ASP A 375 3.58 -44.74 4.74
CA ASP A 375 3.16 -43.75 3.75
C ASP A 375 2.53 -42.49 4.34
N ASP A 376 2.02 -42.55 5.57
CA ASP A 376 1.40 -41.41 6.25
C ASP A 376 2.46 -40.48 6.85
N VAL A 377 3.58 -41.06 7.32
CA VAL A 377 4.72 -40.33 7.88
C VAL A 377 5.49 -39.59 6.79
N SER A 378 5.70 -40.22 5.63
CA SER A 378 6.39 -39.58 4.50
C SER A 378 5.61 -38.37 3.95
N LYS A 379 4.29 -38.49 3.78
CA LYS A 379 3.44 -37.40 3.29
C LYS A 379 3.26 -36.27 4.31
N ALA A 380 3.21 -36.58 5.60
CA ALA A 380 3.20 -35.56 6.65
C ALA A 380 4.53 -34.80 6.75
N ARG A 381 5.65 -35.45 6.39
CA ARG A 381 6.98 -34.82 6.32
C ARG A 381 7.06 -33.86 5.12
N GLU A 382 6.59 -34.28 3.96
CA GLU A 382 6.51 -33.44 2.75
C GLU A 382 5.66 -32.17 2.99
N GLN A 383 4.54 -32.28 3.70
CA GLN A 383 3.72 -31.12 4.08
C GLN A 383 4.44 -30.15 5.03
N ALA A 384 5.23 -30.68 5.97
CA ALA A 384 6.01 -29.85 6.88
C ALA A 384 7.16 -29.14 6.16
N GLU A 385 7.78 -29.79 5.17
CA GLU A 385 8.80 -29.18 4.31
C GLU A 385 8.20 -28.06 3.45
N ASN A 386 7.02 -28.26 2.87
CA ASN A 386 6.33 -27.20 2.12
C ASN A 386 5.96 -25.99 2.99
N LEU A 387 5.49 -26.23 4.22
CA LEU A 387 5.19 -25.14 5.17
C LEU A 387 6.46 -24.42 5.64
N ARG A 388 7.55 -25.15 5.90
CA ARG A 388 8.84 -24.54 6.25
C ARG A 388 9.33 -23.64 5.12
N ASP A 389 9.35 -24.15 3.90
CA ASP A 389 9.85 -23.39 2.75
C ASP A 389 8.94 -22.20 2.43
N MET A 390 7.62 -22.33 2.66
CA MET A 390 6.68 -21.19 2.62
C MET A 390 7.05 -20.12 3.66
N PHE A 391 7.32 -20.51 4.91
CA PHE A 391 7.70 -19.56 5.97
C PHE A 391 9.05 -18.88 5.71
N LEU A 392 10.01 -19.58 5.10
CA LEU A 392 11.30 -19.00 4.72
C LEU A 392 11.16 -17.96 3.60
N ALA A 393 10.38 -18.27 2.56
CA ALA A 393 10.09 -17.32 1.49
C ALA A 393 9.34 -16.07 1.98
N MET A 394 8.57 -16.21 3.07
CA MET A 394 7.85 -15.13 3.75
C MET A 394 8.70 -14.36 4.76
N ALA A 395 9.83 -14.90 5.22
CA ALA A 395 10.71 -14.27 6.19
C ALA A 395 11.51 -13.11 5.58
N ASP A 396 11.83 -13.21 4.28
CA ASP A 396 12.57 -12.18 3.54
C ASP A 396 11.74 -10.89 3.34
N ASP A 397 10.41 -11.02 3.20
CA ASP A 397 9.50 -9.87 3.03
C ASP A 397 8.10 -10.15 3.59
N TYR A 398 7.70 -9.41 4.63
CA TYR A 398 6.38 -9.52 5.25
C TYR A 398 5.22 -9.14 4.30
N ARG A 399 5.48 -8.35 3.25
CA ARG A 399 4.48 -7.93 2.25
C ARG A 399 3.91 -9.14 1.51
N VAL A 400 4.72 -10.16 1.27
CA VAL A 400 4.29 -11.45 0.71
C VAL A 400 3.19 -12.07 1.57
N ILE A 401 3.33 -12.00 2.90
CA ILE A 401 2.35 -12.58 3.83
C ILE A 401 1.03 -11.81 3.77
N LEU A 402 1.07 -10.49 3.67
CA LEU A 402 -0.14 -9.66 3.57
C LEU A 402 -0.93 -9.98 2.29
N VAL A 403 -0.25 -10.05 1.14
CA VAL A 403 -0.87 -10.47 -0.12
C VAL A 403 -1.45 -11.88 0.01
N LYS A 404 -0.70 -12.81 0.61
CA LYS A 404 -1.17 -14.19 0.75
C LYS A 404 -2.38 -14.33 1.66
N LEU A 405 -2.42 -13.58 2.76
CA LEU A 405 -3.59 -13.56 3.65
C LEU A 405 -4.82 -12.96 2.94
N ALA A 406 -4.62 -11.94 2.10
CA ALA A 406 -5.68 -11.34 1.30
C ALA A 406 -6.24 -12.31 0.25
N ASP A 407 -5.37 -13.00 -0.50
CA ASP A 407 -5.75 -14.09 -1.41
C ASP A 407 -6.52 -15.19 -0.65
N ARG A 408 -5.97 -15.68 0.46
CA ARG A 408 -6.64 -16.72 1.25
C ARG A 408 -8.01 -16.27 1.77
N LEU A 409 -8.15 -15.01 2.20
CA LEU A 409 -9.40 -14.45 2.65
C LEU A 409 -10.43 -14.40 1.51
N HIS A 410 -10.03 -13.96 0.32
CA HIS A 410 -10.87 -14.00 -0.86
C HIS A 410 -11.35 -15.43 -1.17
N ASN A 411 -10.42 -16.39 -1.18
CA ASN A 411 -10.71 -17.81 -1.38
C ASN A 411 -11.70 -18.38 -0.35
N MET A 412 -11.62 -17.95 0.91
CA MET A 412 -12.55 -18.36 1.96
C MET A 412 -13.95 -17.76 1.79
N ARG A 413 -14.05 -16.51 1.29
CA ARG A 413 -15.34 -15.85 0.99
C ARG A 413 -16.05 -16.54 -0.17
N THR A 414 -15.33 -17.01 -1.18
CA THR A 414 -15.88 -17.67 -2.38
C THR A 414 -15.91 -19.20 -2.30
N LEU A 415 -15.53 -19.78 -1.15
CA LEU A 415 -15.37 -21.23 -0.96
C LEU A 415 -16.63 -22.07 -1.22
N GLN A 416 -17.82 -21.45 -1.23
CA GLN A 416 -19.11 -22.10 -1.47
C GLN A 416 -19.22 -22.81 -2.83
N PHE A 417 -18.46 -22.40 -3.86
CA PHE A 417 -18.52 -22.99 -5.20
C PHE A 417 -17.66 -24.26 -5.33
N MET A 418 -16.78 -24.54 -4.38
CA MET A 418 -15.89 -25.70 -4.41
C MET A 418 -16.59 -27.00 -3.95
N PRO A 419 -16.09 -28.19 -4.30
CA PRO A 419 -16.58 -29.45 -3.73
C PRO A 419 -16.39 -29.52 -2.21
N GLU A 420 -17.32 -30.14 -1.47
CA GLU A 420 -17.34 -30.17 0.01
C GLU A 420 -16.01 -30.63 0.62
N ARG A 421 -15.37 -31.64 0.02
CA ARG A 421 -14.07 -32.14 0.45
C ARG A 421 -12.96 -31.07 0.36
N LYS A 422 -12.95 -30.28 -0.72
CA LYS A 422 -12.00 -29.16 -0.88
C LYS A 422 -12.33 -28.04 0.11
N ARG A 423 -13.61 -27.73 0.35
CA ARG A 423 -14.02 -26.71 1.34
C ARG A 423 -13.47 -27.01 2.74
N LYS A 424 -13.68 -28.24 3.23
CA LYS A 424 -13.19 -28.64 4.56
C LYS A 424 -11.66 -28.61 4.64
N THR A 425 -10.98 -28.97 3.56
CA THR A 425 -9.50 -28.97 3.52
C THR A 425 -8.96 -27.53 3.63
N ILE A 426 -9.45 -26.64 2.76
CA ILE A 426 -9.03 -25.23 2.73
C ILE A 426 -9.39 -24.53 4.04
N ALA A 427 -10.58 -24.79 4.60
CA ALA A 427 -10.99 -24.26 5.89
C ALA A 427 -10.12 -24.76 7.05
N ALA A 428 -9.71 -26.03 7.05
CA ALA A 428 -8.83 -26.59 8.08
C ALA A 428 -7.43 -25.95 8.05
N GLU A 429 -6.86 -25.86 6.85
CA GLU A 429 -5.58 -25.19 6.62
C GLU A 429 -5.63 -23.72 7.04
N THR A 430 -6.71 -23.03 6.66
CA THR A 430 -6.95 -21.64 7.02
C THR A 430 -6.96 -21.43 8.53
N LEU A 431 -7.68 -22.28 9.27
CA LEU A 431 -7.78 -22.16 10.71
C LEU A 431 -6.45 -22.43 11.44
N VAL A 432 -5.68 -23.41 10.95
CA VAL A 432 -4.46 -23.86 11.62
C VAL A 432 -3.27 -22.97 11.28
N VAL A 433 -3.12 -22.56 10.02
CA VAL A 433 -1.94 -21.84 9.53
C VAL A 433 -2.23 -20.36 9.36
N PHE A 434 -3.18 -20.00 8.49
CA PHE A 434 -3.37 -18.60 8.08
C PHE A 434 -4.00 -17.71 9.17
N ALA A 435 -4.94 -18.23 9.96
CA ALA A 435 -5.52 -17.49 11.08
C ALA A 435 -4.49 -17.20 12.18
N GLN A 436 -3.59 -18.16 12.44
CA GLN A 436 -2.50 -17.98 13.41
C GLN A 436 -1.43 -17.02 12.90
N LEU A 437 -1.11 -17.09 11.62
CA LEU A 437 -0.21 -16.14 10.98
C LEU A 437 -0.76 -14.70 11.06
N ALA A 438 -2.05 -14.52 10.76
CA ALA A 438 -2.73 -13.23 10.92
C ALA A 438 -2.71 -12.74 12.38
N HIS A 439 -2.87 -13.65 13.35
CA HIS A 439 -2.77 -13.33 14.78
C HIS A 439 -1.39 -12.81 15.19
N ARG A 440 -0.32 -13.45 14.68
CA ARG A 440 1.08 -13.08 14.93
C ARG A 440 1.43 -11.71 14.36
N LEU A 441 0.98 -11.44 13.13
CA LEU A 441 1.16 -10.14 12.47
C LEU A 441 0.28 -9.03 13.09
N GLY A 442 -0.67 -9.40 13.96
CA GLY A 442 -1.59 -8.46 14.58
C GLY A 442 -2.72 -8.00 13.67
N VAL A 443 -2.91 -8.62 12.50
CA VAL A 443 -3.98 -8.28 11.55
C VAL A 443 -5.29 -8.94 12.01
N TRP A 444 -5.93 -8.32 13.00
CA TRP A 444 -7.06 -8.91 13.72
C TRP A 444 -8.33 -9.02 12.86
N LEU A 445 -8.52 -8.08 11.93
CA LEU A 445 -9.62 -8.11 10.97
C LEU A 445 -9.61 -9.41 10.15
N PHE A 446 -8.47 -9.72 9.54
CA PHE A 446 -8.30 -10.94 8.74
C PHE A 446 -8.41 -12.19 9.60
N LYS A 447 -7.78 -12.20 10.78
CA LYS A 447 -7.85 -13.32 11.70
C LYS A 447 -9.31 -13.72 11.98
N THR A 448 -10.12 -12.76 12.42
CA THR A 448 -11.48 -13.02 12.89
C THR A 448 -12.36 -13.54 11.76
N GLU A 449 -12.23 -12.94 10.58
CA GLU A 449 -12.99 -13.36 9.42
C GLU A 449 -12.57 -14.74 8.90
N LEU A 450 -11.26 -15.02 8.85
CA LEU A 450 -10.74 -16.34 8.49
C LEU A 450 -11.18 -17.42 9.49
N GLU A 451 -11.17 -17.13 10.80
CA GLU A 451 -11.65 -18.03 11.85
C GLU A 451 -13.15 -18.34 11.71
N ASP A 452 -13.98 -17.32 11.53
CA ASP A 452 -15.44 -17.49 11.43
C ASP A 452 -15.85 -18.19 10.13
N LEU A 453 -15.22 -17.86 9.00
CA LEU A 453 -15.42 -18.56 7.73
C LEU A 453 -14.98 -20.03 7.83
N SER A 454 -13.84 -20.28 8.47
CA SER A 454 -13.36 -21.65 8.69
C SER A 454 -14.32 -22.43 9.58
N PHE A 455 -14.81 -21.81 10.66
CA PHE A 455 -15.76 -22.42 11.59
C PHE A 455 -17.06 -22.85 10.89
N LYS A 456 -17.59 -22.00 10.01
CA LYS A 456 -18.79 -22.28 9.22
C LYS A 456 -18.68 -23.58 8.39
N TYR A 457 -17.53 -23.83 7.76
CA TYR A 457 -17.34 -25.01 6.91
C TYR A 457 -16.85 -26.25 7.65
N LEU A 458 -16.12 -26.08 8.76
CA LEU A 458 -15.58 -27.19 9.55
C LEU A 458 -16.63 -27.82 10.48
N TYR A 459 -17.44 -26.98 11.13
CA TYR A 459 -18.41 -27.41 12.14
C TYR A 459 -19.78 -26.75 11.90
N PRO A 460 -20.47 -27.10 10.79
CA PRO A 460 -21.71 -26.43 10.40
C PRO A 460 -22.83 -26.56 11.44
N THR A 461 -22.96 -27.72 12.09
CA THR A 461 -24.00 -27.95 13.12
C THR A 461 -23.82 -27.04 14.32
N GLU A 462 -22.59 -26.93 14.83
CA GLU A 462 -22.28 -26.06 15.97
C GLU A 462 -22.38 -24.58 15.58
N PHE A 463 -21.98 -24.22 14.36
CA PHE A 463 -22.16 -22.87 13.83
C PHE A 463 -23.65 -22.47 13.82
N HIS A 464 -24.52 -23.31 13.26
CA HIS A 464 -25.97 -23.05 13.23
C HIS A 464 -26.57 -23.00 14.63
N ARG A 465 -26.16 -23.90 15.53
CA ARG A 465 -26.60 -23.88 16.93
C ARG A 465 -26.25 -22.57 17.62
N LEU A 466 -24.99 -22.14 17.52
CA LEU A 466 -24.52 -20.90 18.16
C LEU A 466 -25.20 -19.67 17.56
N ASN A 467 -25.37 -19.65 16.23
CA ASN A 467 -26.05 -18.57 15.54
C ASN A 467 -27.51 -18.40 16.00
N ASN A 468 -28.24 -19.51 16.18
CA ASN A 468 -29.61 -19.49 16.66
C ASN A 468 -29.69 -18.95 18.09
N LEU A 469 -28.78 -19.38 18.97
CA LEU A 469 -28.74 -18.91 20.36
C LEU A 469 -28.42 -17.41 20.46
N LEU A 470 -27.48 -16.91 19.65
CA LEU A 470 -27.15 -15.49 19.58
C LEU A 470 -28.31 -14.67 18.98
N SER A 471 -28.98 -15.18 17.96
CA SER A 471 -30.10 -14.50 17.31
C SER A 471 -31.25 -14.21 18.29
N MET A 472 -31.54 -15.14 19.22
CA MET A 472 -32.56 -14.94 20.25
C MET A 472 -32.22 -13.81 21.24
N ARG A 473 -30.93 -13.54 21.47
CA ARG A 473 -30.44 -12.57 22.46
C ARG A 473 -29.98 -11.25 21.85
N ARG A 474 -29.92 -11.17 20.52
CA ARG A 474 -29.38 -10.02 19.80
C ARG A 474 -30.12 -8.72 20.10
N ALA A 475 -31.44 -8.78 20.26
CA ALA A 475 -32.25 -7.63 20.64
C ALA A 475 -31.81 -7.05 22.00
N GLN A 476 -31.65 -7.92 23.00
CA GLN A 476 -31.17 -7.54 24.33
C GLN A 476 -29.74 -6.96 24.28
N TYR A 477 -28.83 -7.60 23.54
CA TYR A 477 -27.46 -7.10 23.38
C TYR A 477 -27.40 -5.73 22.71
N THR A 478 -28.24 -5.51 21.68
CA THR A 478 -28.30 -4.25 20.95
C THR A 478 -28.83 -3.12 21.86
N SER A 479 -29.87 -3.39 22.65
CA SER A 479 -30.40 -2.40 23.60
C SER A 479 -29.40 -2.06 24.70
N THR A 480 -28.74 -3.06 25.29
CA THR A 480 -27.71 -2.84 26.32
C THR A 480 -26.52 -2.05 25.78
N LEU A 481 -26.05 -2.38 24.57
CA LEU A 481 -24.96 -1.64 23.93
C LEU A 481 -25.37 -0.20 23.61
N ALA A 482 -26.60 0.04 23.17
CA ALA A 482 -27.09 1.38 22.89
C ALA A 482 -27.16 2.25 24.16
N ALA A 483 -27.74 1.72 25.25
CA ALA A 483 -27.80 2.41 26.54
C ALA A 483 -26.39 2.71 27.09
N ALA A 484 -25.52 1.69 27.15
CA ALA A 484 -24.15 1.85 27.63
C ALA A 484 -23.32 2.82 26.78
N THR A 485 -23.53 2.84 25.46
CA THR A 485 -22.88 3.81 24.56
C THR A 485 -23.34 5.22 24.86
N HIS A 486 -24.65 5.43 25.08
CA HIS A 486 -25.22 6.73 25.39
C HIS A 486 -24.66 7.27 26.71
N ASP A 487 -24.81 6.53 27.81
CA ASP A 487 -24.36 6.90 29.15
C ASP A 487 -22.87 7.25 29.18
N PHE A 488 -22.03 6.41 28.56
CA PHE A 488 -20.59 6.62 28.55
C PHE A 488 -20.19 7.80 27.66
N SER A 489 -20.90 8.02 26.54
CA SER A 489 -20.66 9.16 25.66
C SER A 489 -20.99 10.50 26.32
N GLU A 490 -22.03 10.56 27.14
CA GLU A 490 -22.42 11.79 27.83
C GLU A 490 -21.38 12.20 28.87
N ILE A 491 -20.93 11.26 29.71
CA ILE A 491 -19.93 11.55 30.73
C ILE A 491 -18.60 11.95 30.13
N LEU A 492 -18.15 11.28 29.07
CA LEU A 492 -16.89 11.64 28.42
C LEU A 492 -16.96 13.01 27.75
N ARG A 493 -18.14 13.45 27.27
CA ARG A 493 -18.33 14.80 26.71
C ARG A 493 -18.45 15.88 27.78
N GLN A 494 -18.97 15.55 28.96
CA GLN A 494 -19.10 16.49 30.08
C GLN A 494 -17.77 16.72 30.83
N ASP A 495 -16.80 15.81 30.68
CA ASP A 495 -15.51 15.93 31.36
C ASP A 495 -14.68 17.11 30.83
N GLU A 496 -14.32 18.03 31.73
CA GLU A 496 -13.56 19.22 31.39
C GLU A 496 -12.16 18.91 30.87
N THR A 497 -11.52 17.83 31.33
CA THR A 497 -10.15 17.52 30.95
C THR A 497 -10.06 17.03 29.50
N LEU A 498 -11.02 16.21 29.05
CA LEU A 498 -11.10 15.74 27.67
C LEU A 498 -11.50 16.87 26.72
N THR A 499 -12.43 17.73 27.15
CA THR A 499 -12.91 18.88 26.37
C THR A 499 -11.81 19.93 26.17
N ARG A 500 -11.02 20.24 27.20
CA ARG A 500 -9.88 21.18 27.10
C ARG A 500 -8.83 20.74 26.08
N HIS A 501 -8.65 19.44 25.89
CA HIS A 501 -7.66 18.89 24.95
C HIS A 501 -8.25 18.57 23.57
N ASN A 502 -9.51 18.95 23.30
CA ASN A 502 -10.21 18.75 22.03
C ASN A 502 -10.16 17.29 21.50
N ILE A 503 -10.24 16.31 22.40
CA ILE A 503 -10.12 14.89 22.06
C ILE A 503 -11.39 14.45 21.32
N LYS A 504 -11.25 13.89 20.12
CA LYS A 504 -12.38 13.30 19.40
C LYS A 504 -12.62 11.88 19.92
N LEU A 505 -13.88 11.59 20.26
CA LEU A 505 -14.28 10.34 20.87
C LEU A 505 -15.06 9.49 19.87
N GLU A 506 -14.62 8.25 19.66
CA GLU A 506 -15.33 7.24 18.88
C GLU A 506 -15.68 6.05 19.78
N ILE A 507 -16.97 5.88 20.05
CA ILE A 507 -17.48 4.79 20.89
C ILE A 507 -18.31 3.86 20.01
N THR A 508 -17.94 2.59 19.97
CA THR A 508 -18.58 1.57 19.12
C THR A 508 -18.90 0.32 19.91
N GLY A 509 -20.13 -0.20 19.77
CA GLY A 509 -20.50 -1.52 20.26
C GLY A 509 -19.90 -2.61 19.38
N ARG A 510 -19.33 -3.65 19.99
CA ARG A 510 -18.69 -4.77 19.31
C ARG A 510 -19.23 -6.10 19.82
N GLU A 511 -19.67 -6.93 18.90
CA GLU A 511 -19.96 -8.34 19.14
C GLU A 511 -18.68 -9.17 18.96
N LYS A 512 -18.55 -10.24 19.72
CA LYS A 512 -17.44 -11.17 19.58
C LYS A 512 -17.63 -12.16 18.44
N GLY A 513 -16.54 -12.45 17.72
CA GLY A 513 -16.51 -13.45 16.65
C GLY A 513 -17.00 -14.84 17.12
N MET A 514 -17.69 -15.55 16.22
CA MET A 514 -18.40 -16.78 16.54
C MET A 514 -17.45 -17.92 16.92
N TYR A 515 -16.34 -18.06 16.20
CA TYR A 515 -15.34 -19.07 16.48
C TYR A 515 -14.70 -18.86 17.86
N SER A 516 -14.34 -17.61 18.18
CA SER A 516 -13.77 -17.24 19.48
C SER A 516 -14.73 -17.53 20.65
N LEU A 517 -16.04 -17.34 20.43
CA LEU A 517 -17.06 -17.69 21.42
C LEU A 517 -17.16 -19.21 21.60
N TRP A 518 -17.23 -19.96 20.50
CA TRP A 518 -17.27 -21.43 20.51
C TRP A 518 -16.03 -22.03 21.19
N GLU A 519 -14.83 -21.51 20.88
CA GLU A 519 -13.59 -22.00 21.47
C GLU A 519 -13.53 -21.77 22.99
N LYS A 520 -14.09 -20.65 23.47
CA LYS A 520 -14.22 -20.38 24.91
C LYS A 520 -15.20 -21.32 25.60
N MET A 521 -16.35 -21.61 24.98
CA MET A 521 -17.30 -22.60 25.48
C MET A 521 -16.65 -23.98 25.61
N ARG A 522 -15.79 -24.36 24.66
CA ARG A 522 -15.09 -25.65 24.66
C ARG A 522 -13.97 -25.75 25.70
N ARG A 523 -13.19 -24.67 25.92
CA ARG A 523 -11.95 -24.71 26.74
C ARG A 523 -12.19 -24.70 28.24
N LYS A 524 -13.25 -24.08 28.77
CA LYS A 524 -13.49 -24.06 30.21
C LYS A 524 -14.63 -25.01 30.57
N THR A 525 -14.32 -26.03 31.36
CA THR A 525 -15.29 -26.95 31.97
C THR A 525 -16.39 -26.25 32.78
N LYS A 526 -16.11 -25.04 33.31
CA LYS A 526 -17.08 -24.18 34.02
C LYS A 526 -18.28 -23.76 33.16
N TYR A 527 -18.17 -23.76 31.83
CA TYR A 527 -19.19 -23.19 30.95
C TYR A 527 -20.22 -24.20 30.42
N GLN A 528 -20.07 -25.52 30.61
CA GLN A 528 -21.06 -26.58 30.29
C GLN A 528 -22.10 -26.24 29.19
N ASN A 529 -21.66 -25.69 28.06
CA ASN A 529 -22.49 -25.21 26.96
C ASN A 529 -23.55 -24.12 27.26
N ASN A 530 -23.50 -23.44 28.41
CA ASN A 530 -24.36 -22.30 28.71
C ASN A 530 -23.67 -20.97 28.35
N ILE A 531 -24.35 -20.16 27.53
CA ILE A 531 -23.87 -18.87 27.04
C ILE A 531 -23.93 -17.81 28.15
N ASP A 532 -24.85 -17.94 29.12
CA ASP A 532 -25.08 -16.94 30.18
C ASP A 532 -23.86 -16.70 31.09
N ASN A 533 -22.97 -17.68 31.19
CA ASN A 533 -21.80 -17.58 32.07
C ASN A 533 -20.59 -16.92 31.39
N ILE A 534 -20.73 -16.41 30.17
CA ILE A 534 -19.61 -15.82 29.42
C ILE A 534 -19.62 -14.31 29.61
N ASP A 535 -18.62 -13.84 30.35
CA ASP A 535 -18.54 -12.44 30.78
C ASP A 535 -18.17 -11.44 29.66
N ASP A 536 -17.78 -11.93 28.47
CA ASP A 536 -17.22 -11.10 27.40
C ASP A 536 -17.81 -11.43 26.02
N ILE A 537 -19.14 -11.49 25.95
CA ILE A 537 -19.88 -11.65 24.68
C ILE A 537 -19.98 -10.31 23.94
N ILE A 538 -20.39 -9.26 24.67
CA ILE A 538 -20.51 -7.90 24.16
C ILE A 538 -19.38 -7.04 24.72
N ALA A 539 -18.85 -6.15 23.89
CA ALA A 539 -17.81 -5.24 24.27
C ALA A 539 -18.13 -3.81 23.81
N LEU A 540 -17.80 -2.82 24.64
CA LEU A 540 -17.85 -1.41 24.28
C LEU A 540 -16.44 -0.94 23.96
N ARG A 541 -16.19 -0.57 22.72
CA ARG A 541 -14.88 -0.07 22.27
C ARG A 541 -14.89 1.45 22.30
N VAL A 542 -13.88 2.01 22.96
CA VAL A 542 -13.69 3.45 23.14
C VAL A 542 -12.34 3.81 22.54
N VAL A 543 -12.37 4.58 21.45
CA VAL A 543 -11.18 5.07 20.75
C VAL A 543 -11.05 6.56 21.00
N LEU A 544 -9.92 6.93 21.58
CA LEU A 544 -9.54 8.33 21.85
C LEU A 544 -8.65 8.82 20.70
N ASP A 545 -9.12 9.79 19.93
CA ASP A 545 -8.35 10.43 18.87
C ASP A 545 -7.78 11.75 19.39
N ILE A 546 -6.45 11.79 19.45
CA ILE A 546 -5.66 12.77 20.17
C ILE A 546 -4.76 13.46 19.15
N ASP A 547 -4.89 14.78 19.05
CA ASP A 547 -4.06 15.57 18.15
C ASP A 547 -2.60 15.59 18.66
N ARG A 548 -1.64 15.45 17.74
CA ARG A 548 -0.20 15.60 18.02
C ARG A 548 0.16 17.08 18.12
N PHE A 549 1.01 17.44 19.08
CA PHE A 549 1.56 18.79 19.16
C PHE A 549 2.83 18.94 18.32
N GLU A 550 3.09 20.14 17.80
CA GLU A 550 4.34 20.43 17.08
C GLU A 550 5.54 20.31 18.02
N GLY A 551 6.48 19.40 17.70
CA GLY A 551 7.68 19.15 18.49
C GLY A 551 7.53 18.08 19.59
N GLU A 552 6.35 17.45 19.72
CA GLU A 552 6.12 16.33 20.66
C GLU A 552 6.81 15.05 20.14
N GLY A 553 7.62 14.41 20.99
CA GLY A 553 8.24 13.13 20.66
C GLY A 553 7.23 11.96 20.70
N ASP A 554 7.52 10.86 19.99
CA ASP A 554 6.61 9.70 19.96
C ASP A 554 6.40 9.04 21.34
N GLU A 555 7.41 9.07 22.23
CA GLU A 555 7.29 8.55 23.60
C GLU A 555 6.37 9.42 24.46
N GLU A 556 6.53 10.74 24.40
CA GLU A 556 5.68 11.70 25.13
C GLU A 556 4.22 11.63 24.66
N PHE A 557 4.00 11.53 23.35
CA PHE A 557 2.67 11.33 22.77
C PHE A 557 2.03 10.03 23.27
N ALA A 558 2.80 8.94 23.32
CA ALA A 558 2.31 7.64 23.79
C ALA A 558 1.96 7.67 25.29
N GLU A 559 2.78 8.31 26.13
CA GLU A 559 2.53 8.48 27.56
C GLU A 559 1.28 9.32 27.83
N ARG A 560 1.15 10.46 27.13
CA ARG A 560 -0.05 11.32 27.21
C ARG A 560 -1.30 10.56 26.79
N GLY A 561 -1.23 9.81 25.69
CA GLY A 561 -2.31 8.96 25.21
C GLY A 561 -2.72 7.88 26.21
N ALA A 562 -1.74 7.25 26.87
CA ALA A 562 -1.99 6.29 27.95
C ALA A 562 -2.69 6.95 29.15
N GLY A 563 -2.25 8.16 29.55
CA GLY A 563 -2.86 8.94 30.61
C GLY A 563 -4.35 9.18 30.39
N PHE A 564 -4.75 9.61 29.18
CA PHE A 564 -6.16 9.79 28.84
C PHE A 564 -6.97 8.48 28.86
N CYS A 565 -6.35 7.35 28.47
CA CYS A 565 -7.02 6.05 28.56
C CYS A 565 -7.33 5.66 30.02
N TYR A 566 -6.40 5.90 30.95
CA TYR A 566 -6.63 5.66 32.39
C TYR A 566 -7.65 6.63 32.99
N HIS A 567 -7.67 7.87 32.53
CA HIS A 567 -8.70 8.84 32.93
C HIS A 567 -10.10 8.39 32.50
N ALA A 568 -10.27 8.00 31.23
CA ALA A 568 -11.53 7.47 30.71
C ALA A 568 -11.99 6.21 31.48
N LEU A 569 -11.06 5.32 31.87
CA LEU A 569 -11.39 4.18 32.73
C LEU A 569 -11.86 4.61 34.12
N THR A 570 -11.25 5.64 34.68
CA THR A 570 -11.63 6.18 36.00
C THR A 570 -13.02 6.79 35.96
N LEU A 571 -13.39 7.46 34.86
CA LEU A 571 -14.75 7.94 34.63
C LEU A 571 -15.74 6.77 34.53
N ALA A 572 -15.38 5.70 33.83
CA ALA A 572 -16.22 4.50 33.73
C ALA A 572 -16.53 3.88 35.11
N LYS A 573 -15.57 3.89 36.04
CA LYS A 573 -15.75 3.37 37.41
C LYS A 573 -16.62 4.24 38.31
N LYS A 574 -16.81 5.52 37.96
CA LYS A 574 -17.62 6.47 38.74
C LYS A 574 -19.09 6.49 38.32
N LEU A 575 -19.45 5.78 37.25
CA LEU A 575 -20.81 5.69 36.76
C LEU A 575 -21.72 5.01 37.80
N PRO A 576 -22.86 5.63 38.19
CA PRO A 576 -23.76 5.05 39.18
C PRO A 576 -24.50 3.81 38.64
N ASN A 577 -24.81 3.77 37.34
CA ASN A 577 -25.56 2.69 36.70
C ASN A 577 -24.68 1.47 36.32
N TRP A 578 -23.41 1.51 36.68
CA TRP A 578 -22.40 0.53 36.28
C TRP A 578 -21.76 -0.08 37.51
N THR A 579 -21.84 -1.40 37.62
CA THR A 579 -21.22 -2.15 38.71
C THR A 579 -20.05 -2.99 38.21
N GLY A 580 -19.00 -3.12 39.02
CA GLY A 580 -17.80 -3.91 38.68
C GLY A 580 -16.56 -3.07 38.36
N GLY A 581 -15.70 -3.56 37.45
CA GLY A 581 -14.43 -2.90 37.11
C GLY A 581 -13.21 -3.30 37.96
N ASP A 582 -13.33 -4.32 38.81
CA ASP A 582 -12.23 -4.84 39.64
C ASP A 582 -11.21 -5.66 38.83
N SER A 583 -11.68 -6.38 37.81
CA SER A 583 -10.81 -7.14 36.92
C SER A 583 -10.31 -6.26 35.76
N LEU A 584 -9.20 -5.57 35.97
CA LEU A 584 -8.52 -4.77 34.94
C LEU A 584 -7.40 -5.57 34.27
N LYS A 585 -7.46 -5.70 32.95
CA LYS A 585 -6.34 -6.18 32.13
C LYS A 585 -5.66 -4.98 31.47
N ASN A 586 -4.46 -4.66 31.93
CA ASN A 586 -3.70 -3.50 31.45
C ASN A 586 -2.72 -3.91 30.34
N TYR A 587 -3.19 -3.94 29.08
CA TYR A 587 -2.31 -4.23 27.93
C TYR A 587 -1.57 -2.98 27.41
N ILE A 588 -1.77 -1.80 27.99
CA ILE A 588 -0.97 -0.62 27.66
C ILE A 588 0.40 -0.73 28.33
N ALA A 589 0.43 -0.98 29.65
CA ALA A 589 1.66 -1.19 30.41
C ALA A 589 2.36 -2.52 30.02
N PHE A 590 1.58 -3.55 29.68
CA PHE A 590 2.09 -4.85 29.26
C PHE A 590 1.52 -5.26 27.89
N PRO A 591 2.06 -4.72 26.78
CA PRO A 591 1.61 -5.05 25.44
C PRO A 591 1.73 -6.55 25.13
N LYS A 592 0.81 -7.06 24.32
CA LYS A 592 0.92 -8.45 23.84
C LYS A 592 2.07 -8.60 22.84
N PRO A 593 2.59 -9.82 22.60
CA PRO A 593 3.68 -10.04 21.64
C PRO A 593 3.41 -9.53 20.22
N ASN A 594 2.16 -9.49 19.79
CA ASN A 594 1.74 -8.96 18.49
C ASN A 594 1.58 -7.42 18.46
N GLY A 595 1.99 -6.72 19.53
CA GLY A 595 1.90 -5.26 19.63
C GLY A 595 0.53 -4.74 20.07
N TYR A 596 -0.43 -5.61 20.40
CA TYR A 596 -1.76 -5.20 20.84
C TYR A 596 -1.70 -4.46 22.19
N GLN A 597 -2.32 -3.28 22.24
CA GLN A 597 -2.43 -2.41 23.42
C GLN A 597 -3.88 -1.95 23.60
N SER A 598 -4.41 -2.06 24.82
CA SER A 598 -5.73 -1.56 25.25
C SER A 598 -5.92 -1.81 26.75
N LEU A 599 -6.81 -1.07 27.40
CA LEU A 599 -7.32 -1.37 28.74
C LEU A 599 -8.62 -2.15 28.62
N HIS A 600 -8.70 -3.33 29.25
CA HIS A 600 -9.95 -4.11 29.32
C HIS A 600 -10.45 -4.18 30.75
N ALA A 601 -11.72 -3.83 30.95
CA ALA A 601 -12.40 -3.97 32.23
C ALA A 601 -13.84 -4.45 32.01
N THR A 602 -14.31 -5.34 32.87
CA THR A 602 -15.67 -5.89 32.79
C THR A 602 -16.58 -5.20 33.79
N PHE A 603 -17.73 -4.75 33.31
CA PHE A 603 -18.78 -4.08 34.07
C PHE A 603 -20.12 -4.76 33.82
N VAL A 604 -21.11 -4.48 34.66
CA VAL A 604 -22.50 -4.87 34.46
C VAL A 604 -23.33 -3.60 34.52
N HIS A 605 -24.21 -3.42 33.53
CA HIS A 605 -25.12 -2.28 33.46
C HIS A 605 -26.41 -2.58 34.24
N ASP A 606 -26.96 -1.62 34.97
CA ASP A 606 -28.13 -1.87 35.81
C ASP A 606 -29.39 -2.22 34.99
N ASP A 607 -29.61 -1.57 33.84
CA ASP A 607 -30.73 -1.86 32.93
C ASP A 607 -30.72 -3.27 32.32
N ALA A 608 -29.57 -3.95 32.33
CA ALA A 608 -29.46 -5.31 31.80
C ALA A 608 -28.33 -6.08 32.49
N PRO A 609 -28.62 -7.21 33.16
CA PRO A 609 -27.64 -8.01 33.89
C PRO A 609 -26.73 -8.84 32.96
N VAL A 610 -26.33 -8.27 31.82
CA VAL A 610 -25.38 -8.85 30.88
C VAL A 610 -24.03 -8.19 31.13
N PRO A 611 -22.97 -8.97 31.37
CA PRO A 611 -21.62 -8.43 31.54
C PRO A 611 -21.12 -7.82 30.23
N LEU A 612 -20.58 -6.60 30.35
CA LEU A 612 -20.08 -5.75 29.28
C LEU A 612 -18.57 -5.50 29.47
N GLU A 613 -17.75 -5.90 28.51
CA GLU A 613 -16.31 -5.61 28.52
C GLU A 613 -16.04 -4.25 27.85
N ILE A 614 -15.53 -3.26 28.57
CA ILE A 614 -15.05 -2.01 27.98
C ILE A 614 -13.61 -2.18 27.50
N GLN A 615 -13.34 -1.74 26.28
CA GLN A 615 -12.01 -1.71 25.66
C GLN A 615 -11.63 -0.27 25.33
N ILE A 616 -10.73 0.30 26.12
CA ILE A 616 -10.27 1.70 25.96
C ILE A 616 -8.89 1.70 25.32
N ARG A 617 -8.68 2.55 24.31
CA ARG A 617 -7.41 2.71 23.59
C ARG A 617 -7.36 4.02 22.80
N THR A 618 -6.17 4.44 22.39
CA THR A 618 -5.99 5.58 21.48
C THR A 618 -6.23 5.18 20.02
N ARG A 619 -6.33 6.15 19.11
CA ARG A 619 -6.42 5.92 17.65
C ARG A 619 -5.24 5.12 17.11
N GLN A 620 -4.01 5.47 17.52
CA GLN A 620 -2.80 4.72 17.14
C GLN A 620 -2.84 3.26 17.63
N MET A 621 -3.24 3.05 18.89
CA MET A 621 -3.40 1.69 19.44
C MET A 621 -4.54 0.93 18.74
N HIS A 622 -5.58 1.62 18.29
CA HIS A 622 -6.67 1.04 17.52
C HIS A 622 -6.17 0.53 16.17
N GLU A 623 -5.43 1.33 15.42
CA GLU A 623 -4.87 0.96 14.12
C GLU A 623 -3.92 -0.22 14.23
N VAL A 624 -2.99 -0.20 15.19
CA VAL A 624 -2.08 -1.33 15.47
C VAL A 624 -2.85 -2.60 15.84
N ALA A 625 -3.99 -2.48 16.50
CA ALA A 625 -4.76 -3.64 16.92
C ALA A 625 -5.69 -4.21 15.84
N GLU A 626 -6.14 -3.42 14.86
CA GLU A 626 -6.94 -3.92 13.73
C GLU A 626 -6.05 -4.40 12.57
N TYR A 627 -5.03 -3.60 12.23
CA TYR A 627 -4.18 -3.80 11.06
C TYR A 627 -2.78 -4.32 11.40
N GLY A 628 -2.42 -4.41 12.69
CA GLY A 628 -1.16 -5.02 13.09
C GLY A 628 0.06 -4.28 12.57
N MET A 629 0.98 -5.03 11.96
CA MET A 629 2.16 -4.47 11.32
C MET A 629 1.83 -3.54 10.13
N ALA A 630 0.67 -3.68 9.49
CA ALA A 630 0.30 -2.84 8.36
C ALA A 630 0.04 -1.38 8.79
N ALA A 631 -0.42 -1.13 10.02
CA ALA A 631 -0.66 0.23 10.54
C ALA A 631 0.62 1.01 10.88
N HIS A 632 1.69 0.32 11.31
CA HIS A 632 2.94 0.97 11.70
C HIS A 632 3.72 1.55 10.51
N TRP A 633 3.29 1.26 9.27
CA TRP A 633 3.97 1.70 8.06
C TRP A 633 3.48 3.06 7.56
N THR A 634 2.20 3.38 7.74
CA THR A 634 1.58 4.63 7.28
C THR A 634 2.27 5.89 7.82
N TYR A 635 3.06 5.77 8.90
CA TYR A 635 3.77 6.87 9.55
C TYR A 635 5.24 7.04 9.09
N LYS A 636 5.79 6.11 8.29
CA LYS A 636 7.24 5.98 8.08
C LYS A 636 7.84 6.79 6.93
N ASP A 637 7.04 7.50 6.13
CA ASP A 637 7.55 8.18 4.93
C ASP A 637 7.93 9.65 5.12
N GLU A 638 7.72 10.25 6.30
CA GLU A 638 8.17 11.63 6.56
C GLU A 638 9.59 11.71 7.17
N LEU A 639 10.13 10.63 7.74
CA LEU A 639 11.46 10.64 8.35
C LEU A 639 12.24 9.35 8.06
N ARG A 640 13.15 9.42 7.09
CA ARG A 640 14.27 8.47 6.95
C ARG A 640 15.25 8.62 8.13
N GLY A 641 14.82 8.20 9.32
CA GLY A 641 15.63 8.10 10.52
C GLY A 641 15.86 6.64 10.92
N ASP A 642 17.12 6.27 11.16
CA ASP A 642 17.61 4.93 11.50
C ASP A 642 17.02 4.31 12.80
N GLY A 643 16.24 5.07 13.57
CA GLY A 643 15.70 4.66 14.88
C GLY A 643 14.57 3.63 14.80
N GLU A 644 13.60 3.81 13.90
CA GLU A 644 12.36 3.02 13.87
C GLU A 644 12.41 1.80 12.94
N SER A 645 13.41 1.70 12.07
CA SER A 645 13.69 0.48 11.32
C SER A 645 13.93 -0.70 12.28
N LYS A 646 14.56 -0.43 13.44
CA LYS A 646 14.80 -1.42 14.51
C LYS A 646 13.52 -2.00 15.14
N MET A 647 12.40 -1.27 15.19
CA MET A 647 11.17 -1.79 15.82
C MET A 647 10.42 -2.76 14.90
N LEU A 648 10.43 -2.49 13.59
CA LEU A 648 9.94 -3.42 12.57
C LEU A 648 10.83 -4.67 12.52
N SER A 649 12.16 -4.49 12.50
CA SER A 649 13.09 -5.60 12.66
C SER A 649 12.84 -6.37 13.95
N ARG A 650 12.50 -5.74 15.09
CA ARG A 650 12.14 -6.48 16.33
C ARG A 650 10.84 -7.28 16.24
N ARG A 651 9.85 -6.85 15.44
CA ARG A 651 8.56 -7.56 15.27
C ARG A 651 8.62 -8.65 14.19
N VAL A 652 9.50 -8.49 13.21
CA VAL A 652 9.86 -9.50 12.21
C VAL A 652 11.05 -10.35 12.66
N ALA A 653 11.72 -9.99 13.77
CA ALA A 653 12.90 -10.70 14.30
C ALA A 653 12.60 -12.15 14.66
N TRP A 654 11.34 -12.52 14.92
CA TRP A 654 11.01 -13.93 15.09
C TRP A 654 11.02 -14.68 13.75
N LEU A 655 10.64 -14.05 12.63
CA LEU A 655 10.78 -14.61 11.28
C LEU A 655 12.26 -14.66 10.86
N GLU A 656 13.03 -13.60 11.12
CA GLU A 656 14.49 -13.60 10.87
C GLU A 656 15.22 -14.64 11.74
N SER A 657 14.89 -14.71 13.05
CA SER A 657 15.39 -15.75 13.95
C SER A 657 14.97 -17.16 13.52
N LEU A 658 13.86 -17.32 12.80
CA LEU A 658 13.45 -18.61 12.25
C LEU A 658 14.29 -18.99 11.03
N ALA A 659 14.60 -18.02 10.17
CA ALA A 659 15.51 -18.22 9.04
C ALA A 659 16.94 -18.54 9.51
N ASP A 660 17.45 -17.86 10.54
CA ASP A 660 18.78 -18.11 11.12
C ASP A 660 18.89 -19.50 11.78
N LYS A 661 17.82 -19.92 12.47
CA LYS A 661 17.74 -21.26 13.10
C LYS A 661 17.73 -22.40 12.07
N ASP A 662 17.36 -22.13 10.83
CA ASP A 662 17.35 -23.13 9.76
C ASP A 662 18.78 -23.58 9.38
N GLY A 663 19.78 -22.72 9.60
CA GLY A 663 21.19 -23.08 9.52
C GLY A 663 21.62 -24.16 10.52
N GLU A 664 20.98 -24.20 11.71
CA GLU A 664 21.26 -25.18 12.78
C GLU A 664 20.33 -26.41 12.76
N LEU A 665 19.11 -26.30 12.22
CA LEU A 665 18.02 -27.30 12.30
C LEU A 665 17.89 -28.22 11.07
N ARG A 666 18.99 -28.51 10.37
CA ARG A 666 19.03 -29.26 9.08
C ARG A 666 18.37 -30.65 9.04
N THR A 667 17.81 -31.21 10.12
CA THR A 667 17.40 -32.63 10.17
C THR A 667 15.91 -32.95 10.28
N ASP A 668 15.01 -32.02 10.65
CA ASP A 668 13.57 -32.37 10.73
C ASP A 668 12.58 -31.19 10.58
N ALA A 669 11.94 -31.05 9.41
CA ALA A 669 10.97 -30.00 9.11
C ALA A 669 9.69 -30.09 9.96
N GLN A 670 9.32 -31.29 10.43
CA GLN A 670 8.16 -31.45 11.32
C GLN A 670 8.40 -30.79 12.68
N GLN A 671 9.64 -30.85 13.19
CA GLN A 671 10.02 -30.22 14.45
C GLN A 671 10.07 -28.69 14.33
N PHE A 672 10.51 -28.19 13.17
CA PHE A 672 10.49 -26.75 12.88
C PHE A 672 9.07 -26.19 12.90
N VAL A 673 8.15 -26.80 12.13
CA VAL A 673 6.74 -26.39 12.08
C VAL A 673 6.11 -26.50 13.46
N GLU A 674 6.37 -27.59 14.19
CA GLU A 674 5.86 -27.76 15.54
C GLU A 674 6.43 -26.74 16.55
N GLU A 675 7.68 -26.30 16.43
CA GLU A 675 8.25 -25.23 17.26
C GLU A 675 7.58 -23.87 16.97
N VAL A 676 7.40 -23.53 15.69
CA VAL A 676 6.70 -22.30 15.26
C VAL A 676 5.29 -22.25 15.85
N LEU A 677 4.60 -23.39 15.88
CA LEU A 677 3.21 -23.50 16.33
C LEU A 677 3.09 -23.72 17.86
N ARG A 678 4.01 -24.43 18.52
CA ARG A 678 4.00 -24.61 19.99
C ARG A 678 4.30 -23.33 20.74
N ASP A 679 5.06 -22.41 20.14
CA ASP A 679 5.33 -21.11 20.74
C ASP A 679 4.04 -20.26 20.85
N GLU A 680 2.90 -20.70 20.28
CA GLU A 680 1.57 -20.08 20.38
C GLU A 680 0.74 -20.43 21.62
N LEU A 681 1.12 -21.44 22.40
CA LEU A 681 0.51 -21.58 23.72
C LEU A 681 1.20 -20.58 24.64
N GLY A 682 0.75 -19.31 24.51
CA GLY A 682 1.00 -18.13 25.33
C GLY A 682 0.69 -18.38 26.80
N ARG A 683 1.42 -19.32 27.34
CA ARG A 683 1.57 -19.60 28.72
C ARG A 683 2.95 -19.06 29.02
N ARG A 684 3.13 -17.75 28.92
CA ARG A 684 4.32 -17.11 29.49
C ARG A 684 4.01 -16.88 30.97
N CYS A 685 5.00 -17.14 31.80
CA CYS A 685 4.97 -16.99 33.23
C CYS A 685 5.92 -15.83 33.54
N PHE A 686 5.34 -14.74 34.04
CA PHE A 686 6.09 -13.60 34.55
C PHE A 686 6.41 -13.88 36.01
N ILE A 687 7.69 -13.93 36.32
CA ILE A 687 8.21 -14.12 37.67
C ILE A 687 8.97 -12.87 38.09
N PHE A 688 8.79 -12.47 39.33
CA PHE A 688 9.42 -11.31 39.92
C PHE A 688 10.64 -11.77 40.72
N LEU A 689 11.81 -11.24 40.40
CA LEU A 689 13.01 -11.46 41.20
C LEU A 689 13.07 -10.46 42.36
N ARG A 690 13.91 -10.76 43.36
CA ARG A 690 14.05 -9.93 44.57
C ARG A 690 14.59 -8.53 44.29
N ASP A 691 15.35 -8.37 43.21
CA ASP A 691 15.90 -7.10 42.71
C ASP A 691 14.86 -6.25 41.95
N GLY A 692 13.62 -6.74 41.81
CA GLY A 692 12.55 -6.07 41.05
C GLY A 692 12.60 -6.36 39.55
N THR A 693 13.57 -7.15 39.07
CA THR A 693 13.61 -7.54 37.66
C THR A 693 12.53 -8.59 37.34
N ILE A 694 11.88 -8.41 36.19
CA ILE A 694 10.81 -9.31 35.74
C ILE A 694 11.40 -10.28 34.72
N LEU A 695 11.33 -11.57 35.03
CA LEU A 695 11.85 -12.61 34.16
C LEU A 695 10.71 -13.25 33.37
N ASN A 696 10.89 -13.37 32.05
CA ASN A 696 9.89 -13.91 31.14
C ASN A 696 10.23 -15.35 30.77
N LEU A 697 9.45 -16.31 31.29
CA LEU A 697 9.63 -17.74 31.07
C LEU A 697 8.41 -18.38 30.43
N SER A 698 8.56 -19.57 29.83
CA SER A 698 7.42 -20.43 29.47
C SER A 698 6.79 -21.05 30.73
N ARG A 699 5.48 -21.27 30.73
CA ARG A 699 4.72 -21.89 31.84
C ARG A 699 5.01 -23.37 31.86
N GLY A 700 5.22 -23.89 33.06
CA GLY A 700 5.81 -25.21 33.25
C GLY A 700 7.33 -25.16 33.38
N CYS A 701 7.97 -23.99 33.18
CA CYS A 701 9.34 -23.79 33.64
C CYS A 701 9.44 -24.04 35.14
N THR A 702 10.53 -24.67 35.51
CA THR A 702 10.84 -24.96 36.90
C THR A 702 11.65 -23.83 37.54
N ALA A 703 11.73 -23.81 38.87
CA ALA A 703 12.63 -22.88 39.57
C ALA A 703 14.09 -23.02 39.11
N LEU A 704 14.51 -24.24 38.76
CA LEU A 704 15.81 -24.52 38.16
C LEU A 704 16.01 -23.79 36.82
N ASP A 705 14.99 -23.81 35.96
CA ASP A 705 15.04 -23.12 34.67
C ASP A 705 15.17 -21.61 34.83
N ALA A 706 14.54 -21.02 35.86
CA ALA A 706 14.73 -19.62 36.20
C ALA A 706 16.18 -19.31 36.60
N ALA A 707 16.80 -20.15 37.43
CA ALA A 707 18.17 -19.96 37.87
C ALA A 707 19.17 -19.96 36.70
N PHE A 708 19.06 -20.93 35.78
CA PHE A 708 19.91 -21.00 34.58
C PHE A 708 19.66 -19.89 33.54
N LYS A 709 18.50 -19.23 33.63
CA LYS A 709 18.14 -18.10 32.78
C LYS A 709 18.71 -16.78 33.32
N ILE A 710 18.80 -16.61 34.64
CA ILE A 710 19.49 -15.48 35.28
C ILE A 710 20.98 -15.53 34.94
N HIS A 711 21.64 -16.60 35.36
CA HIS A 711 23.05 -16.83 35.04
C HIS A 711 23.38 -18.31 35.12
N SER A 712 24.31 -18.77 34.28
CA SER A 712 24.70 -20.18 34.28
C SER A 712 25.31 -20.61 35.63
N GLU A 713 26.09 -19.73 36.27
CA GLU A 713 26.70 -20.01 37.58
C GLU A 713 25.66 -20.06 38.71
N VAL A 714 24.67 -19.16 38.70
CA VAL A 714 23.56 -19.17 39.66
C VAL A 714 22.77 -20.48 39.55
N GLY A 715 22.57 -20.98 38.33
CA GLY A 715 21.95 -22.29 38.09
C GLY A 715 22.79 -23.48 38.59
N LEU A 716 24.12 -23.43 38.45
CA LEU A 716 25.02 -24.50 38.89
C LEU A 716 25.14 -24.56 40.42
N HIS A 717 25.17 -23.41 41.08
CA HIS A 717 25.33 -23.28 42.53
C HIS A 717 24.00 -23.18 43.30
N MET A 718 22.88 -23.52 42.66
CA MET A 718 21.56 -23.47 43.27
C MET A 718 21.37 -24.56 44.33
N VAL A 719 20.90 -24.20 45.52
CA VAL A 719 20.49 -25.17 46.56
C VAL A 719 18.98 -25.36 46.55
N HIS A 720 18.23 -24.26 46.69
CA HIS A 720 16.78 -24.25 46.69
C HIS A 720 16.26 -22.88 46.24
N ALA A 721 14.97 -22.81 45.90
CA ALA A 721 14.29 -21.55 45.62
C ALA A 721 13.33 -21.21 46.77
N VAL A 722 13.15 -19.92 47.02
CA VAL A 722 12.13 -19.36 47.89
C VAL A 722 11.12 -18.64 47.01
N ILE A 723 9.86 -19.09 47.01
CA ILE A 723 8.77 -18.49 46.25
C ILE A 723 7.72 -17.94 47.21
N ASN A 724 7.39 -16.65 47.10
CA ASN A 724 6.43 -15.97 47.98
C ASN A 724 6.70 -16.27 49.47
N ASP A 725 7.98 -16.14 49.87
CA ASP A 725 8.52 -16.40 51.21
C ASP A 725 8.44 -17.87 51.70
N LYS A 726 8.12 -18.83 50.82
CA LYS A 726 8.11 -20.27 51.12
C LYS A 726 9.23 -21.00 50.39
N LYS A 727 9.94 -21.89 51.09
CA LYS A 727 10.97 -22.76 50.47
C LYS A 727 10.29 -23.80 49.59
N VAL A 728 10.73 -23.90 48.34
CA VAL A 728 10.23 -24.86 47.35
C VAL A 728 11.39 -25.67 46.75
N PRO A 729 11.13 -26.90 46.28
CA PRO A 729 12.13 -27.68 45.59
C PRO A 729 12.47 -27.10 44.19
N PRO A 730 13.66 -27.39 43.63
CA PRO A 730 14.09 -26.86 42.32
C PRO A 730 13.18 -27.22 41.14
N PHE A 731 12.43 -28.33 41.22
CA PHE A 731 11.51 -28.80 40.18
C PHE A 731 10.09 -28.19 40.29
N TYR A 732 9.85 -27.29 41.24
CA TYR A 732 8.56 -26.61 41.36
C TYR A 732 8.24 -25.83 40.08
N GLN A 733 7.04 -26.00 39.54
CA GLN A 733 6.58 -25.30 38.35
C GLN A 733 6.11 -23.88 38.71
N LEU A 734 6.78 -22.90 38.13
CA LEU A 734 6.56 -21.49 38.40
C LEU A 734 5.19 -21.02 37.89
N GLN A 735 4.49 -20.22 38.71
CA GLN A 735 3.21 -19.61 38.38
C GLN A 735 3.36 -18.10 38.13
N ASN A 736 2.40 -17.56 37.39
CA ASN A 736 2.43 -16.17 36.97
C ASN A 736 2.23 -15.25 38.18
N GLY A 737 3.17 -14.33 38.42
CA GLY A 737 3.15 -13.44 39.57
C GLY A 737 4.00 -13.90 40.75
N ASP A 738 4.66 -15.07 40.67
CA ASP A 738 5.49 -15.59 41.74
C ASP A 738 6.72 -14.70 41.98
N ARG A 739 6.99 -14.37 43.26
CA ARG A 739 8.23 -13.74 43.69
C ARG A 739 9.27 -14.81 43.96
N VAL A 740 10.26 -14.94 43.09
CA VAL A 740 11.29 -15.97 43.13
C VAL A 740 12.59 -15.39 43.69
N ASN A 741 13.12 -16.04 44.71
CA ASN A 741 14.46 -15.78 45.23
C ASN A 741 15.26 -17.09 45.20
N ILE A 742 16.38 -17.10 44.49
CA ILE A 742 17.22 -18.29 44.33
C ILE A 742 18.36 -18.21 45.34
N VAL A 743 18.51 -19.25 46.16
CA VAL A 743 19.57 -19.33 47.16
C VAL A 743 20.72 -20.16 46.59
N THR A 744 21.88 -19.53 46.46
CA THR A 744 23.11 -20.15 45.93
C THR A 744 24.15 -20.39 47.02
N SER A 745 25.01 -21.39 46.84
CA SER A 745 26.17 -21.68 47.70
C SER A 745 27.32 -22.23 46.86
N ASP A 746 28.55 -21.85 47.19
CA ASP A 746 29.75 -22.23 46.43
C ASP A 746 30.04 -23.75 46.49
N GLU A 747 29.57 -24.44 47.54
CA GLU A 747 29.72 -25.89 47.69
C GLU A 747 28.63 -26.70 46.95
N ALA A 748 27.59 -26.03 46.42
CA ALA A 748 26.48 -26.70 45.77
C ALA A 748 26.89 -27.24 44.40
N VAL A 749 26.56 -28.52 44.15
CA VAL A 749 26.84 -29.23 42.90
C VAL A 749 25.52 -29.73 42.30
N PRO A 750 25.29 -29.56 40.98
CA PRO A 750 24.06 -30.00 40.33
C PRO A 750 23.93 -31.52 40.30
N GLN A 751 22.73 -32.02 40.57
CA GLN A 751 22.42 -33.46 40.53
C GLN A 751 22.00 -33.93 39.13
N ARG A 752 22.25 -35.21 38.81
CA ARG A 752 21.87 -35.79 37.50
C ARG A 752 20.36 -35.78 37.24
N GLU A 753 19.55 -35.89 38.28
CA GLU A 753 18.09 -35.88 38.19
C GLU A 753 17.53 -34.57 37.63
N TRP A 754 18.29 -33.47 37.75
CA TRP A 754 17.91 -32.17 37.20
C TRP A 754 17.75 -32.17 35.67
N LEU A 755 18.40 -33.09 34.95
CA LEU A 755 18.18 -33.25 33.51
C LEU A 755 16.75 -33.68 33.17
N ALA A 756 16.12 -34.48 34.05
CA ALA A 756 14.74 -34.91 33.89
C ALA A 756 13.77 -33.75 34.17
N TYR A 757 14.06 -32.94 35.19
CA TYR A 757 13.20 -31.84 35.64
C TYR A 757 13.34 -30.53 34.84
N ALA A 758 14.48 -30.29 34.21
CA ALA A 758 14.70 -29.11 33.39
C ALA A 758 13.72 -29.07 32.21
N PHE A 759 12.84 -28.07 32.18
CA PHE A 759 11.86 -27.90 31.11
C PHE A 759 12.52 -27.26 29.88
N LEU A 760 13.43 -26.30 30.08
CA LEU A 760 14.10 -25.59 28.98
C LEU A 760 15.24 -26.42 28.37
N ARG A 761 15.30 -26.44 27.04
CA ARG A 761 16.39 -27.09 26.29
C ARG A 761 17.74 -26.41 26.53
N SER A 762 17.76 -25.09 26.70
CA SER A 762 18.98 -24.35 27.05
C SER A 762 19.56 -24.81 28.38
N THR A 763 18.71 -24.99 29.41
CA THR A 763 19.09 -25.54 30.71
C THR A 763 19.64 -26.95 30.59
N ARG A 764 18.95 -27.84 29.85
CA ARG A 764 19.42 -29.22 29.59
C ARG A 764 20.77 -29.25 28.88
N ASN A 765 20.97 -28.40 27.88
CA ASN A 765 22.23 -28.31 27.14
C ASN A 765 23.37 -27.85 28.05
N LYS A 766 23.15 -26.83 28.88
CA LYS A 766 24.14 -26.33 29.86
C LYS A 766 24.49 -27.40 30.90
N LEU A 767 23.49 -28.08 31.47
CA LEU A 767 23.71 -29.19 32.42
C LEU A 767 24.45 -30.37 31.77
N THR A 768 24.08 -30.74 30.55
CA THR A 768 24.76 -31.82 29.80
C THR A 768 26.21 -31.46 29.50
N ALA A 769 26.48 -30.21 29.13
CA ALA A 769 27.84 -29.71 28.92
C ALA A 769 28.67 -29.78 30.22
N TYR A 770 28.09 -29.38 31.36
CA TYR A 770 28.72 -29.49 32.67
C TYR A 770 29.05 -30.96 33.04
N PHE A 771 28.10 -31.89 32.87
CA PHE A 771 28.34 -33.31 33.15
C PHE A 771 29.35 -33.95 32.21
N ARG A 772 29.41 -33.51 30.94
CA ARG A 772 30.44 -33.96 29.99
C ARG A 772 31.82 -33.47 30.40
N ARG A 773 31.93 -32.22 30.85
CA ARG A 773 33.20 -31.63 31.30
C ARG A 773 33.72 -32.32 32.56
N THR A 774 32.88 -32.47 33.58
CA THR A 774 33.23 -33.17 34.83
C THR A 774 33.58 -34.64 34.60
N LYS A 775 32.92 -35.34 33.66
CA LYS A 775 33.30 -36.71 33.29
C LYS A 775 34.71 -36.76 32.68
N LYS A 776 35.01 -35.87 31.72
CA LYS A 776 36.35 -35.76 31.12
C LYS A 776 37.42 -35.39 32.15
N ASP A 777 37.12 -34.50 33.08
CA ASP A 777 38.08 -34.08 34.11
C ASP A 777 38.34 -35.22 35.12
N LYS A 778 37.33 -36.03 35.45
CA LYS A 778 37.51 -37.26 36.25
C LYS A 778 38.32 -38.33 35.52
N GLU A 779 38.04 -38.56 34.24
CA GLU A 779 38.81 -39.50 33.40
C GLU A 779 40.28 -39.06 33.35
N ARG A 780 40.55 -37.78 33.11
CA ARG A 780 41.93 -37.22 33.14
C ARG A 780 42.61 -37.33 34.49
N ALA A 781 41.90 -37.13 35.60
CA ALA A 781 42.46 -37.26 36.93
C ALA A 781 42.82 -38.72 37.27
N VAL A 782 41.99 -39.68 36.83
CA VAL A 782 42.28 -41.12 36.95
C VAL A 782 43.49 -41.51 36.10
N ASP A 783 43.55 -41.04 34.85
CA ASP A 783 44.70 -41.28 33.97
C ASP A 783 45.99 -40.68 34.53
N PHE A 784 45.92 -39.47 35.11
CA PHE A 784 47.06 -38.82 35.75
C PHE A 784 47.51 -39.55 37.03
N ALA A 785 46.57 -40.00 37.87
CA ALA A 785 46.88 -40.79 39.07
C ALA A 785 47.48 -42.16 38.70
N ALA A 786 46.99 -42.81 37.65
CA ALA A 786 47.56 -44.04 37.12
C ALA A 786 48.98 -43.80 36.59
N ALA A 787 49.22 -42.71 35.85
CA ALA A 787 50.55 -42.35 35.38
C ALA A 787 51.54 -42.08 36.53
N LEU A 788 51.10 -41.39 37.59
CA LEU A 788 51.89 -41.14 38.80
C LEU A 788 52.21 -42.42 39.57
N ALA A 789 51.25 -43.33 39.73
CA ALA A 789 51.47 -44.63 40.36
C ALA A 789 52.46 -45.51 39.55
N THR A 790 52.39 -45.44 38.23
CA THR A 790 53.33 -46.12 37.33
C THR A 790 54.74 -45.52 37.42
N ALA A 791 54.84 -44.19 37.52
CA ALA A 791 56.13 -43.51 37.74
C ALA A 791 56.73 -43.80 39.12
N ALA A 792 55.91 -43.87 40.18
CA ALA A 792 56.35 -44.18 41.53
C ALA A 792 56.83 -45.63 41.67
N THR A 793 56.15 -46.58 41.02
CA THR A 793 56.60 -47.99 40.96
C THR A 793 57.89 -48.15 40.16
N ALA A 794 58.07 -47.39 39.07
CA ALA A 794 59.33 -47.35 38.33
C ALA A 794 60.48 -46.74 39.16
N ALA A 795 60.22 -45.70 39.97
CA ALA A 795 61.22 -45.10 40.86
C ALA A 795 61.61 -46.01 42.03
N ALA A 796 60.67 -46.79 42.56
CA ALA A 796 60.93 -47.77 43.62
C ALA A 796 61.68 -49.03 43.14
N ALA A 797 61.73 -49.28 41.82
CA ALA A 797 62.46 -50.38 41.21
C ALA A 797 63.94 -50.06 40.90
N ILE A 798 64.42 -48.86 41.23
CA ILE A 798 65.84 -48.51 41.13
C ILE A 798 66.58 -49.12 42.33
N PRO A 799 67.51 -50.08 42.14
CA PRO A 799 68.27 -50.63 43.25
C PRO A 799 69.18 -49.54 43.84
N LEU A 800 69.15 -49.36 45.15
CA LEU A 800 70.19 -48.67 45.90
C LEU A 800 71.52 -49.39 45.66
N VAL A 801 72.33 -48.86 44.73
CA VAL A 801 73.73 -49.23 44.59
C VAL A 801 74.54 -48.32 45.50
N HIS A 802 75.29 -48.98 46.38
CA HIS A 802 76.20 -48.42 47.38
C HIS A 802 77.34 -47.58 46.79
#